data_AF-A0A833DIJ8-F1
#
_entry.id   AF-A0A833DIJ8-F1
#
_cell.length_a   1.000
_cell.length_b   1.000
_cell.length_c   1.000
_cell.angle_alpha   90.00
_cell.angle_beta   90.00
_cell.angle_gamma   90.00
#
_symmetry.space_group_name_H-M   'P 1'
#
loop_
_entity.id
_entity.type
_entity.pdbx_description
1 polymer ?
#
loop_
_entity_poly.entity_id
_entity_poly.type
_entity_poly.pdbx_seq_one_letter_code
_entity_poly.pdbx_strand_id
1 'polypeptide(L)'
;WVKNNAGWWADDQINDSTFVSGIQYLIKSGIIVVTQAEKSLTETTVKVSDYPDWLINNPSWQAARILTNSDFNNFDTRYLKEKPSRYEDVHINSHGFRGPEFSEQKPENTYRIFALGGSTTFGHSLADDETWSAYLQKKFDQTDLKFNVEVINAGINKANSRTELKLIEDRLVDFGPDLVIMYDGWNDASCNVISNPSYCLEQFDSVINASREEDLFDSNVHSMKKSVQTLQNWKSVCKLGNEKGFDTIITVQPIVGTGNRVPTNDILAQFPFYGYHDSLHYGRGDFIDEPFYKNANKKPSDLTWMENMYPKLSLYVEYLDQLNEHCTKAADFRAIFDYIQEPIYYDPGHVTPLGNQILAEHFFAMILSILHEDLNKHANSNYIPNYNYIPSTDGQLTPGNFVGPLIADTYDQITHYAPNVELRGKNFEGLDLKNAVFYYSDLTGSNFQNANLSNAFFYRANLKNVNFQGADLSDADFGLANIEGANFQDANLDGTQFYHVKFAGIDISNANNVARANLSHSNLSEAILTDIDLSSSDLSFTNLSRQDLSDKDLTKTILLGADLTNAILPNPLSGKNFTNAIFNGVNLSGKDMSDSDFSHSKIDNTNLENANLTLTMFVDVDLTKIKNKSLAGADLFAASFAHSNLSGVNLAGAILDANNFWKTNLSGVDFTVTDVITDGLAFIEANLSNSNFEGVNLSPKEQYFQVFENKAHLKNLHHTLIVKNLFGDFINIRVLSTEVRGNDLAVTFVYFNNFVLANLENANFKNAGLRFVDFYSANLTNADLSGADLRKALLASANLSGANLSGADLSDVFVDENTNLNCKNHPICLND
;
A
#
# COMPACT_ATOMS: atom_id res chain seq x y z
N TRP A 1 -25.09 51.92 -2.09
CA TRP A 1 -24.31 52.61 -1.05
C TRP A 1 -23.23 51.70 -0.47
N VAL A 2 -23.57 50.54 0.10
CA VAL A 2 -22.59 49.58 0.70
C VAL A 2 -21.49 49.14 -0.28
N LYS A 3 -21.84 48.75 -1.52
CA LYS A 3 -20.86 48.24 -2.50
C LYS A 3 -19.74 49.23 -2.87
N ASN A 4 -20.02 50.55 -2.88
CA ASN A 4 -19.01 51.57 -3.22
C ASN A 4 -18.26 52.09 -1.99
N ASN A 5 -18.90 52.17 -0.82
CA ASN A 5 -18.27 52.67 0.41
C ASN A 5 -17.47 51.58 1.15
N ALA A 6 -17.75 50.29 0.92
CA ALA A 6 -16.93 49.20 1.43
C ALA A 6 -15.54 49.18 0.78
N GLY A 7 -15.44 49.52 -0.51
CA GLY A 7 -14.16 49.75 -1.17
C GLY A 7 -13.43 50.97 -0.61
N TRP A 8 -14.13 52.08 -0.40
CA TRP A 8 -13.52 53.28 0.22
C TRP A 8 -13.10 53.11 1.68
N TRP A 9 -13.74 52.21 2.42
CA TRP A 9 -13.29 51.81 3.76
C TRP A 9 -12.08 50.86 3.69
N ALA A 10 -12.10 49.89 2.78
CA ALA A 10 -10.96 48.97 2.58
C ALA A 10 -9.70 49.68 2.07
N ASP A 11 -9.86 50.80 1.36
CA ASP A 11 -8.78 51.65 0.87
C ASP A 11 -8.48 52.86 1.81
N ASP A 12 -8.93 52.82 3.07
CA ASP A 12 -8.72 53.85 4.12
C ASP A 12 -9.20 55.29 3.80
N GLN A 13 -10.04 55.48 2.79
CA GLN A 13 -10.57 56.79 2.39
C GLN A 13 -11.66 57.31 3.33
N ILE A 14 -12.30 56.41 4.08
CA ILE A 14 -13.22 56.76 5.18
C ILE A 14 -12.85 55.94 6.42
N ASN A 15 -12.93 56.56 7.60
CA ASN A 15 -12.63 55.89 8.85
C ASN A 15 -13.76 54.95 9.31
N ASP A 16 -13.42 54.01 10.19
CA ASP A 16 -14.34 53.02 10.75
C ASP A 16 -15.63 53.63 11.30
N SER A 17 -15.52 54.76 12.00
CA SER A 17 -16.67 55.45 12.57
C SER A 17 -17.66 55.93 11.51
N THR A 18 -17.15 56.41 10.38
CA THR A 18 -17.96 56.89 9.25
C THR A 18 -18.63 55.72 8.53
N PHE A 19 -17.90 54.62 8.32
CA PHE A 19 -18.44 53.41 7.70
C PHE A 19 -19.54 52.78 8.57
N VAL A 20 -19.27 52.60 9.87
CA VAL A 20 -20.22 52.05 10.85
C VAL A 20 -21.47 52.92 10.98
N SER A 21 -21.33 54.25 11.00
CA SER A 21 -22.49 55.17 11.06
C SER A 21 -23.39 55.04 9.83
N GLY A 22 -22.80 54.80 8.66
CA GLY A 22 -23.56 54.58 7.42
C GLY A 22 -24.26 53.23 7.37
N ILE A 23 -23.63 52.16 7.86
CA ILE A 23 -24.30 50.86 8.04
C ILE A 23 -25.45 50.99 9.05
N GLN A 24 -25.25 51.68 10.18
CA GLN A 24 -26.31 51.95 11.15
C GLN A 24 -27.48 52.73 10.55
N TYR A 25 -27.22 53.71 9.68
CA TYR A 25 -28.28 54.45 8.98
C TYR A 25 -29.09 53.54 8.02
N LEU A 26 -28.42 52.63 7.31
CA LEU A 26 -29.07 51.68 6.41
C LEU A 26 -29.91 50.64 7.16
N ILE A 27 -29.46 50.22 8.34
CA ILE A 27 -30.23 49.37 9.26
C ILE A 27 -31.46 50.13 9.77
N LYS A 28 -31.26 51.37 10.24
CA LYS A 28 -32.35 52.24 10.71
C LYS A 28 -33.39 52.54 9.62
N SER A 29 -32.97 52.59 8.37
CA SER A 29 -33.85 52.82 7.22
C SER A 29 -34.53 51.54 6.71
N GLY A 30 -34.27 50.39 7.34
CA GLY A 30 -34.87 49.10 6.98
C GLY A 30 -34.36 48.51 5.66
N ILE A 31 -33.28 49.06 5.11
CA ILE A 31 -32.66 48.57 3.87
C ILE A 31 -31.78 47.36 4.15
N ILE A 32 -31.14 47.34 5.32
CA ILE A 32 -30.43 46.18 5.87
C ILE A 32 -31.21 45.73 7.11
N VAL A 33 -31.65 44.48 7.12
CA VAL A 33 -32.30 43.89 8.30
C VAL A 33 -31.25 43.10 9.06
N VAL A 34 -30.99 43.50 10.30
CA VAL A 34 -30.10 42.76 11.22
C VAL A 34 -30.98 42.11 12.27
N THR A 35 -31.02 40.79 12.28
CA THR A 35 -31.72 40.00 13.31
C THR A 35 -30.93 40.09 14.62
N GLN A 36 -31.51 40.71 15.65
CA GLN A 36 -30.88 40.82 16.96
C GLN A 36 -30.94 39.49 17.72
N ALA A 37 -29.78 39.04 18.20
CA ALA A 37 -29.69 38.09 19.30
C ALA A 37 -29.97 38.83 20.61
N GLU A 38 -30.98 38.41 21.37
CA GLU A 38 -31.23 38.89 22.73
C GLU A 38 -30.21 38.28 23.69
N LYS A 39 -29.55 39.16 24.45
CA LYS A 39 -28.78 38.82 25.64
C LYS A 39 -29.72 38.90 26.85
N SER A 40 -30.07 37.76 27.42
CA SER A 40 -30.63 37.64 28.78
C SER A 40 -30.16 36.33 29.40
N LEU A 41 -29.24 36.44 30.36
CA LEU A 41 -28.85 35.35 31.26
C LEU A 41 -30.03 35.04 32.20
N THR A 42 -30.75 33.95 31.92
CA THR A 42 -31.47 33.16 32.93
C THR A 42 -31.53 31.71 32.43
N GLU A 43 -31.13 30.78 33.30
CA GLU A 43 -31.19 29.33 33.14
C GLU A 43 -32.33 28.85 32.25
N THR A 44 -32.01 28.27 31.10
CA THR A 44 -32.93 27.39 30.38
C THR A 44 -32.11 26.33 29.67
N THR A 45 -32.28 25.09 30.14
CA THR A 45 -31.75 23.87 29.53
C THR A 45 -32.24 23.77 28.09
N VAL A 46 -31.31 23.90 27.13
CA VAL A 46 -31.57 23.60 25.73
C VAL A 46 -31.68 22.09 25.60
N LYS A 47 -32.79 21.58 25.09
CA LYS A 47 -32.95 20.14 24.87
C LYS A 47 -32.31 19.76 23.54
N VAL A 48 -31.59 18.64 23.53
CA VAL A 48 -30.96 18.02 22.34
C VAL A 48 -31.89 17.88 21.12
N SER A 49 -33.21 17.82 21.34
CA SER A 49 -34.23 17.74 20.28
C SER A 49 -34.35 18.98 19.39
N ASP A 50 -33.72 20.09 19.78
CA ASP A 50 -33.93 21.39 19.13
C ASP A 50 -32.78 21.77 18.17
N TYR A 51 -31.79 20.88 18.00
CA TYR A 51 -30.72 21.03 17.00
C TYR A 51 -31.02 20.21 15.73
N PRO A 52 -30.85 20.77 14.53
CA PRO A 52 -31.04 20.03 13.29
C PRO A 52 -29.93 19.01 13.06
N ASP A 53 -30.29 17.82 12.59
CA ASP A 53 -29.48 16.60 12.53
C ASP A 53 -28.08 16.76 11.90
N TRP A 54 -27.90 17.71 10.97
CA TRP A 54 -26.62 17.97 10.32
C TRP A 54 -25.56 18.62 11.23
N LEU A 55 -25.97 19.32 12.30
CA LEU A 55 -25.06 19.95 13.27
C LEU A 55 -24.50 18.92 14.28
N ILE A 56 -25.24 17.83 14.51
CA ILE A 56 -24.87 16.72 15.38
C ILE A 56 -23.88 15.77 14.67
N ASN A 57 -23.94 15.70 13.33
CA ASN A 57 -23.24 14.69 12.54
C ASN A 57 -21.90 15.14 11.91
N ASN A 58 -21.39 16.34 12.21
CA ASN A 58 -20.27 16.90 11.45
C ASN A 58 -19.36 17.85 12.28
N PRO A 59 -18.40 17.34 13.07
CA PRO A 59 -17.38 18.19 13.66
C PRO A 59 -16.29 18.42 12.61
N SER A 60 -16.51 19.40 11.75
CA SER A 60 -15.42 20.03 11.00
C SER A 60 -14.67 21.02 11.90
N TRP A 61 -13.41 21.31 11.58
CA TRP A 61 -12.61 22.35 12.26
C TRP A 61 -13.30 23.73 12.29
N GLN A 62 -14.15 24.05 11.31
CA GLN A 62 -14.98 25.26 11.31
C GLN A 62 -16.16 25.19 12.28
N ALA A 63 -16.77 24.02 12.47
CA ALA A 63 -17.79 23.82 13.51
C ALA A 63 -17.18 24.01 14.92
N ALA A 64 -15.97 23.51 15.16
CA ALA A 64 -15.23 23.74 16.41
C ALA A 64 -14.91 25.24 16.66
N ARG A 65 -14.55 26.00 15.61
CA ARG A 65 -14.30 27.45 15.70
C ARG A 65 -15.56 28.24 16.05
N ILE A 66 -16.70 27.88 15.47
CA ILE A 66 -18.00 28.53 15.69
C ILE A 66 -18.59 28.14 17.05
N LEU A 67 -18.44 26.88 17.48
CA LEU A 67 -18.98 26.35 18.75
C LEU A 67 -18.19 26.80 19.99
N THR A 68 -16.89 27.04 19.87
CA THR A 68 -16.04 27.51 20.99
C THR A 68 -15.94 29.03 21.09
N ASN A 69 -16.47 29.77 20.11
CA ASN A 69 -16.35 31.22 19.98
C ASN A 69 -14.89 31.72 20.12
N SER A 70 -13.93 30.92 19.65
CA SER A 70 -12.50 31.23 19.69
C SER A 70 -12.02 31.67 18.31
N ASP A 71 -11.54 32.91 18.22
CA ASP A 71 -10.97 33.49 17.01
C ASP A 71 -9.59 32.91 16.67
N PHE A 72 -8.94 32.20 17.60
CA PHE A 72 -7.52 31.78 17.55
C PHE A 72 -6.50 32.91 17.25
N ASN A 73 -6.93 34.13 16.90
CA ASN A 73 -6.10 35.32 16.69
C ASN A 73 -5.42 35.83 17.97
N ASN A 74 -5.85 35.38 19.15
CA ASN A 74 -5.23 35.68 20.44
C ASN A 74 -4.44 34.48 21.01
N PHE A 75 -3.90 33.61 20.15
CA PHE A 75 -3.01 32.57 20.64
C PHE A 75 -1.67 33.19 21.05
N ASP A 76 -1.32 33.01 22.32
CA ASP A 76 -0.05 33.46 22.86
C ASP A 76 1.08 32.60 22.29
N THR A 77 1.75 33.12 21.28
CA THR A 77 2.92 32.49 20.63
C THR A 77 4.08 32.17 21.58
N ARG A 78 4.01 32.55 22.86
CA ARG A 78 4.95 32.10 23.90
C ARG A 78 4.87 30.59 24.16
N TYR A 79 3.74 29.92 23.89
CA TYR A 79 3.63 28.46 24.03
C TYR A 79 4.35 27.65 22.93
N LEU A 80 4.79 28.29 21.83
CA LEU A 80 5.58 27.65 20.77
C LEU A 80 7.09 27.62 21.07
N LYS A 81 7.52 28.15 22.23
CA LYS A 81 8.95 28.27 22.58
C LYS A 81 9.39 27.53 23.82
N GLU A 82 8.49 26.91 24.56
CA GLU A 82 8.87 26.15 25.74
C GLU A 82 9.18 24.71 25.33
N LYS A 83 10.45 24.33 25.47
CA LYS A 83 10.84 22.92 25.52
C LYS A 83 9.95 22.22 26.56
N PRO A 84 9.53 20.96 26.35
CA PRO A 84 8.73 20.23 27.33
C PRO A 84 9.38 20.38 28.71
N SER A 85 8.62 20.90 29.67
CA SER A 85 9.06 21.00 31.05
C SER A 85 9.36 19.57 31.52
N ARG A 86 10.55 19.36 32.08
CA ARG A 86 10.90 18.07 32.67
C ARG A 86 10.02 17.86 33.90
N TYR A 87 9.19 16.81 33.83
CA TYR A 87 8.48 16.16 34.94
C TYR A 87 7.62 17.11 35.80
N GLU A 88 6.39 17.36 35.36
CA GLU A 88 5.30 17.70 36.29
C GLU A 88 4.65 16.42 36.86
N ASP A 89 4.05 16.53 38.04
CA ASP A 89 3.44 15.43 38.79
C ASP A 89 2.24 14.85 38.01
N VAL A 90 2.48 13.81 37.22
CA VAL A 90 1.42 13.01 36.59
C VAL A 90 0.53 12.41 37.68
N HIS A 91 -0.75 12.76 37.71
CA HIS A 91 -1.68 12.18 38.66
C HIS A 91 -2.09 10.78 38.19
N ILE A 92 -1.69 9.77 38.95
CA ILE A 92 -2.15 8.39 38.80
C ILE A 92 -3.13 8.12 39.94
N ASN A 93 -4.37 7.77 39.59
CA ASN A 93 -5.40 7.45 40.57
C ASN A 93 -5.12 6.11 41.28
N SER A 94 -5.93 5.80 42.29
CA SER A 94 -5.82 4.58 43.10
C SER A 94 -6.00 3.30 42.29
N HIS A 95 -6.61 3.41 41.11
CA HIS A 95 -6.73 2.36 40.11
C HIS A 95 -5.58 2.35 39.10
N GLY A 96 -4.50 3.09 39.29
CA GLY A 96 -3.31 3.02 38.43
C GLY A 96 -3.51 3.60 37.02
N PHE A 97 -4.59 4.37 36.80
CA PHE A 97 -4.86 5.07 35.55
C PHE A 97 -4.52 6.55 35.69
N ARG A 98 -4.18 7.20 34.58
CA ARG A 98 -3.85 8.62 34.59
C ARG A 98 -5.11 9.47 34.68
N GLY A 99 -5.07 10.52 35.50
CA GLY A 99 -6.18 11.45 35.71
C GLY A 99 -6.92 11.19 37.03
N PRO A 100 -8.13 11.76 37.19
CA PRO A 100 -8.85 11.77 38.47
C PRO A 100 -9.29 10.38 38.94
N GLU A 101 -9.63 10.27 40.23
CA GLU A 101 -10.31 9.10 40.79
C GLU A 101 -11.69 8.89 40.14
N PHE A 102 -12.06 7.61 39.95
CA PHE A 102 -13.39 7.21 39.50
C PHE A 102 -13.84 5.96 40.27
N SER A 103 -15.15 5.69 40.28
CA SER A 103 -15.70 4.52 40.99
C SER A 103 -15.50 3.23 40.21
N GLU A 104 -14.98 2.19 40.86
CA GLU A 104 -14.86 0.84 40.29
C GLU A 104 -16.21 0.34 39.75
N GLN A 105 -17.26 0.43 40.56
CA GLN A 105 -18.63 0.22 40.09
C GLN A 105 -19.06 1.42 39.23
N LYS A 106 -19.33 1.16 37.94
CA LYS A 106 -19.84 2.18 37.00
C LYS A 106 -21.11 2.84 37.55
N PRO A 107 -21.13 4.17 37.74
CA PRO A 107 -22.33 4.86 38.19
C PRO A 107 -23.51 4.65 37.23
N GLU A 108 -24.73 4.70 37.78
CA GLU A 108 -25.93 4.65 36.94
C GLU A 108 -25.99 5.87 36.01
N ASN A 109 -26.47 5.67 34.78
CA ASN A 109 -26.58 6.70 33.75
C ASN A 109 -25.22 7.31 33.34
N THR A 110 -24.17 6.48 33.30
CA THR A 110 -22.83 6.84 32.82
C THR A 110 -22.40 5.94 31.65
N TYR A 111 -21.87 6.55 30.58
CA TYR A 111 -21.18 5.89 29.48
C TYR A 111 -19.66 5.99 29.70
N ARG A 112 -19.00 4.85 29.91
CA ARG A 112 -17.59 4.77 30.32
C ARG A 112 -16.70 4.37 29.16
N ILE A 113 -15.74 5.24 28.85
CA ILE A 113 -14.81 5.13 27.74
C ILE A 113 -13.41 4.90 28.29
N PHE A 114 -12.74 3.85 27.84
CA PHE A 114 -11.31 3.65 28.12
C PHE A 114 -10.47 4.01 26.89
N ALA A 115 -9.56 4.98 27.08
CA ALA A 115 -8.57 5.39 26.10
C ALA A 115 -7.27 4.60 26.30
N LEU A 116 -6.97 3.68 25.37
CA LEU A 116 -5.75 2.88 25.35
C LEU A 116 -4.79 3.35 24.26
N GLY A 117 -3.53 3.01 24.45
CA GLY A 117 -2.44 3.30 23.53
C GLY A 117 -1.10 3.38 24.25
N GLY A 118 -0.06 3.59 23.46
CA GLY A 118 1.29 3.80 23.95
C GLY A 118 1.51 5.13 24.69
N SER A 119 2.75 5.60 24.66
CA SER A 119 3.20 6.83 25.32
C SER A 119 2.43 8.09 24.91
N THR A 120 1.88 8.14 23.69
CA THR A 120 1.05 9.26 23.22
C THR A 120 -0.30 9.30 23.94
N THR A 121 -0.97 8.16 24.13
CA THR A 121 -2.21 8.11 24.92
C THR A 121 -1.93 8.34 26.40
N PHE A 122 -0.85 7.77 26.94
CA PHE A 122 -0.43 8.09 28.31
C PHE A 122 -0.17 9.59 28.49
N GLY A 123 0.25 10.30 27.43
CA GLY A 123 0.57 11.73 27.46
C GLY A 123 1.98 12.02 27.96
N HIS A 124 2.97 11.27 27.48
CA HIS A 124 4.36 11.43 27.89
C HIS A 124 4.83 12.89 27.77
N SER A 125 5.34 13.46 28.87
CA SER A 125 5.79 14.86 28.97
C SER A 125 4.69 15.93 28.78
N LEU A 126 3.43 15.59 29.01
CA LEU A 126 2.28 16.52 29.03
C LEU A 126 1.72 16.66 30.45
N ALA A 127 1.03 17.76 30.73
CA ALA A 127 0.17 17.87 31.92
C ALA A 127 -1.07 16.97 31.79
N ASP A 128 -1.72 16.63 32.91
CA ASP A 128 -2.87 15.71 32.90
C ASP A 128 -4.01 16.19 32.02
N ASP A 129 -4.20 17.51 31.95
CA ASP A 129 -5.31 18.14 31.24
C ASP A 129 -4.98 18.49 29.77
N GLU A 130 -3.80 18.10 29.29
CA GLU A 130 -3.29 18.27 27.92
C GLU A 130 -3.25 16.94 27.12
N THR A 131 -3.62 15.82 27.74
CA THR A 131 -3.76 14.53 27.04
C THR A 131 -4.98 14.52 26.12
N TRP A 132 -4.93 13.79 25.01
CA TRP A 132 -6.10 13.71 24.11
C TRP A 132 -7.35 13.15 24.83
N SER A 133 -7.17 12.24 25.78
CA SER A 133 -8.27 11.73 26.61
C SER A 133 -8.87 12.81 27.53
N ALA A 134 -8.05 13.71 28.07
CA ALA A 134 -8.54 14.81 28.90
C ALA A 134 -9.24 15.89 28.07
N TYR A 135 -8.73 16.20 26.87
CA TYR A 135 -9.46 17.03 25.92
C TYR A 135 -10.79 16.40 25.48
N LEU A 136 -10.82 15.08 25.33
CA LEU A 136 -12.04 14.34 25.02
C LEU A 136 -13.07 14.41 26.17
N GLN A 137 -12.64 14.21 27.42
CA GLN A 137 -13.48 14.41 28.61
C GLN A 137 -14.05 15.84 28.64
N LYS A 138 -13.19 16.86 28.48
CA LYS A 138 -13.61 18.27 28.46
C LYS A 138 -14.68 18.54 27.39
N LYS A 139 -14.62 17.87 26.23
CA LYS A 139 -15.65 17.99 25.18
C LYS A 139 -16.96 17.35 25.59
N PHE A 140 -16.94 16.17 26.20
CA PHE A 140 -18.16 15.55 26.70
C PHE A 140 -18.79 16.31 27.87
N ASP A 141 -17.98 16.86 28.78
CA ASP A 141 -18.47 17.73 29.88
C ASP A 141 -19.21 18.97 29.35
N GLN A 142 -18.83 19.44 28.16
CA GLN A 142 -19.44 20.58 27.47
C GLN A 142 -20.64 20.20 26.60
N THR A 143 -20.95 18.91 26.48
CA THR A 143 -22.03 18.38 25.64
C THR A 143 -23.19 17.92 26.51
N ASP A 144 -24.41 18.38 26.23
CA ASP A 144 -25.62 17.95 26.95
C ASP A 144 -26.07 16.56 26.51
N LEU A 145 -25.31 15.54 26.91
CA LEU A 145 -25.75 14.15 26.83
C LEU A 145 -26.56 13.88 28.09
N LYS A 146 -27.77 13.35 27.97
CA LYS A 146 -28.67 13.07 29.11
C LYS A 146 -28.14 11.98 30.08
N PHE A 147 -26.88 11.60 29.91
CA PHE A 147 -26.09 10.64 30.68
C PHE A 147 -24.67 11.18 30.81
N ASN A 148 -23.99 10.83 31.89
CA ASN A 148 -22.61 11.23 32.12
C ASN A 148 -21.67 10.45 31.19
N VAL A 149 -20.56 11.05 30.78
CA VAL A 149 -19.49 10.33 30.06
C VAL A 149 -18.21 10.38 30.89
N GLU A 150 -17.62 9.22 31.15
CA GLU A 150 -16.34 9.09 31.85
C GLU A 150 -15.28 8.59 30.87
N VAL A 151 -14.31 9.44 30.54
CA VAL A 151 -13.15 9.10 29.71
C VAL A 151 -11.95 8.82 30.61
N ILE A 152 -11.52 7.57 30.66
CA ILE A 152 -10.44 7.10 31.52
C ILE A 152 -9.19 6.89 30.67
N ASN A 153 -8.09 7.56 31.03
CA ASN A 153 -6.81 7.39 30.37
C ASN A 153 -6.10 6.13 30.89
N ALA A 154 -6.18 5.07 30.08
CA ALA A 154 -5.51 3.79 30.32
C ALA A 154 -4.28 3.60 29.42
N GLY A 155 -3.69 4.70 28.92
CA GLY A 155 -2.46 4.65 28.15
C GLY A 155 -1.29 4.13 28.98
N ILE A 156 -0.37 3.42 28.34
CA ILE A 156 0.84 2.89 28.99
C ILE A 156 2.05 3.26 28.13
N ASN A 157 3.05 3.87 28.74
CA ASN A 157 4.30 4.18 28.04
C ASN A 157 4.88 2.92 27.39
N LYS A 158 5.20 3.01 26.09
CA LYS A 158 5.74 1.91 25.27
C LYS A 158 4.82 0.70 25.06
N ALA A 159 3.53 0.79 25.39
CA ALA A 159 2.60 -0.31 25.11
C ALA A 159 2.42 -0.57 23.62
N ASN A 160 2.15 -1.84 23.31
CA ASN A 160 1.80 -2.34 21.98
C ASN A 160 0.47 -3.10 22.09
N SER A 161 -0.10 -3.47 20.94
CA SER A 161 -1.39 -4.18 20.85
C SER A 161 -1.55 -5.39 21.77
N ARG A 162 -0.46 -6.13 22.07
CA ARG A 162 -0.51 -7.32 22.94
C ARG A 162 -0.69 -6.93 24.40
N THR A 163 0.06 -5.94 24.87
CA THR A 163 -0.03 -5.44 26.25
C THR A 163 -1.40 -4.80 26.49
N GLU A 164 -1.93 -4.10 25.49
CA GLU A 164 -3.24 -3.45 25.56
C GLU A 164 -4.38 -4.47 25.61
N LEU A 165 -4.36 -5.50 24.74
CA LEU A 165 -5.32 -6.62 24.81
C LEU A 165 -5.34 -7.26 26.20
N LYS A 166 -4.16 -7.55 26.75
CA LYS A 166 -4.06 -8.16 28.09
C LYS A 166 -4.58 -7.24 29.19
N LEU A 167 -4.34 -5.93 29.10
CA LEU A 167 -4.90 -4.96 30.04
C LEU A 167 -6.43 -4.98 30.02
N ILE A 168 -7.03 -5.12 28.83
CA ILE A 168 -8.48 -5.23 28.69
C ILE A 168 -8.97 -6.52 29.36
N GLU A 169 -8.37 -7.66 29.00
CA GLU A 169 -8.74 -9.00 29.50
C GLU A 169 -8.61 -9.14 31.02
N ASP A 170 -7.46 -8.72 31.57
CA ASP A 170 -7.12 -8.95 32.97
C ASP A 170 -7.76 -7.90 33.90
N ARG A 171 -8.24 -6.78 33.35
CA ARG A 171 -8.56 -5.61 34.19
C ARG A 171 -9.69 -4.71 33.70
N LEU A 172 -9.65 -4.20 32.47
CA LEU A 172 -10.59 -3.13 32.09
C LEU A 172 -12.04 -3.62 32.05
N VAL A 173 -12.27 -4.88 31.70
CA VAL A 173 -13.62 -5.49 31.69
C VAL A 173 -14.31 -5.38 33.05
N ASP A 174 -13.57 -5.49 34.15
CA ASP A 174 -14.12 -5.44 35.50
C ASP A 174 -14.65 -4.04 35.89
N PHE A 175 -14.18 -3.00 35.20
CA PHE A 175 -14.67 -1.62 35.37
C PHE A 175 -15.91 -1.30 34.50
N GLY A 176 -16.43 -2.28 33.75
CA GLY A 176 -17.66 -2.15 32.97
C GLY A 176 -17.61 -1.09 31.86
N PRO A 177 -16.66 -1.16 30.92
CA PRO A 177 -16.58 -0.23 29.80
C PRO A 177 -17.84 -0.29 28.94
N ASP A 178 -18.23 0.84 28.36
CA ASP A 178 -19.17 0.90 27.23
C ASP A 178 -18.43 1.03 25.91
N LEU A 179 -17.25 1.65 25.92
CA LEU A 179 -16.39 1.81 24.75
C LEU A 179 -14.91 1.68 25.13
N VAL A 180 -14.15 0.99 24.29
CA VAL A 180 -12.68 0.89 24.35
C VAL A 180 -12.10 1.48 23.07
N ILE A 181 -11.21 2.46 23.19
CA ILE A 181 -10.49 3.09 22.09
C ILE A 181 -9.04 2.64 22.13
N MET A 182 -8.53 2.02 21.07
CA MET A 182 -7.11 1.73 20.89
C MET A 182 -6.49 2.68 19.87
N TYR A 183 -5.61 3.55 20.35
CA TYR A 183 -4.78 4.43 19.54
C TYR A 183 -3.37 3.84 19.45
N ASP A 184 -3.09 3.12 18.36
CA ASP A 184 -2.03 2.11 18.35
C ASP A 184 -1.26 2.05 17.00
N GLY A 185 -0.13 1.35 16.96
CA GLY A 185 0.65 1.09 15.75
C GLY A 185 2.12 1.52 15.80
N TRP A 186 2.49 2.54 16.61
CA TRP A 186 3.88 3.02 16.70
C TRP A 186 4.83 1.97 17.31
N ASN A 187 4.50 1.43 18.49
CA ASN A 187 5.35 0.47 19.19
C ASN A 187 5.31 -0.93 18.52
N ASP A 188 4.19 -1.26 17.88
CA ASP A 188 4.01 -2.46 17.07
C ASP A 188 4.93 -2.46 15.83
N ALA A 189 5.01 -1.32 15.13
CA ALA A 189 5.84 -1.18 13.93
C ALA A 189 7.36 -1.03 14.23
N SER A 190 7.72 -0.49 15.40
CA SER A 190 9.11 -0.11 15.74
C SER A 190 9.99 -1.22 16.36
N CYS A 191 9.43 -2.39 16.69
CA CYS A 191 10.20 -3.48 17.33
C CYS A 191 11.13 -4.24 16.34
N ASN A 192 12.44 -3.95 16.35
CA ASN A 192 13.49 -4.70 15.63
C ASN A 192 14.19 -5.74 16.53
N VAL A 193 14.15 -7.03 16.15
CA VAL A 193 14.71 -8.15 16.95
C VAL A 193 16.23 -8.27 16.84
N ILE A 194 16.86 -7.61 15.86
CA ILE A 194 18.26 -7.85 15.51
C ILE A 194 19.23 -7.29 16.57
N SER A 195 18.87 -6.26 17.33
CA SER A 195 19.80 -5.61 18.28
C SER A 195 19.66 -6.04 19.74
N ASN A 196 18.48 -6.49 20.21
CA ASN A 196 18.34 -6.91 21.61
C ASN A 196 17.04 -7.72 21.91
N PRO A 197 17.02 -9.05 21.71
CA PRO A 197 15.86 -9.90 22.03
C PRO A 197 15.41 -9.82 23.49
N SER A 198 16.35 -9.58 24.41
CA SER A 198 16.13 -9.38 25.85
C SER A 198 15.32 -8.11 26.16
N TYR A 199 15.45 -7.03 25.39
CA TYR A 199 14.72 -5.78 25.65
C TYR A 199 13.21 -5.89 25.43
N CYS A 200 12.79 -6.80 24.54
CA CYS A 200 11.38 -7.10 24.29
C CYS A 200 10.79 -8.16 25.25
N LEU A 201 11.64 -8.91 25.96
CA LEU A 201 11.24 -9.94 26.94
C LEU A 201 11.35 -9.45 28.40
N GLU A 202 12.28 -8.55 28.72
CA GLU A 202 12.51 -8.04 30.08
C GLU A 202 11.39 -7.12 30.61
N GLN A 203 10.44 -6.69 29.78
CA GLN A 203 9.22 -6.02 30.27
C GLN A 203 8.17 -6.99 30.82
N PHE A 204 8.44 -8.30 30.80
CA PHE A 204 7.53 -9.34 31.31
C PHE A 204 7.88 -9.81 32.73
N ASP A 205 9.11 -9.60 33.21
CA ASP A 205 9.59 -10.22 34.48
C ASP A 205 9.21 -9.45 35.76
N SER A 206 8.58 -8.27 35.68
CA SER A 206 8.04 -7.60 36.88
C SER A 206 6.57 -7.91 37.17
N VAL A 207 5.84 -8.55 36.24
CA VAL A 207 4.41 -8.89 36.42
C VAL A 207 4.07 -10.25 35.77
N ILE A 208 4.33 -11.32 36.53
CA ILE A 208 3.72 -12.67 36.46
C ILE A 208 4.35 -13.69 35.49
N ASN A 209 4.90 -14.76 36.10
CA ASN A 209 5.51 -15.98 35.56
C ASN A 209 4.64 -16.77 34.56
N ALA A 210 5.19 -17.14 33.39
CA ALA A 210 5.08 -18.48 32.77
C ALA A 210 6.00 -18.61 31.52
N SER A 211 6.32 -19.86 31.20
CA SER A 211 7.48 -20.41 30.47
C SER A 211 7.52 -20.33 28.93
N ARG A 212 8.76 -20.13 28.42
CA ARG A 212 9.50 -20.70 27.26
C ARG A 212 8.75 -21.30 26.04
N GLU A 213 9.18 -20.92 24.83
CA GLU A 213 10.10 -21.69 23.95
C GLU A 213 10.60 -20.84 22.76
N GLU A 214 11.87 -21.04 22.36
CA GLU A 214 12.59 -20.36 21.28
C GLU A 214 12.47 -21.14 19.96
N ASP A 215 12.42 -20.43 18.83
CA ASP A 215 12.94 -20.92 17.54
C ASP A 215 13.39 -19.74 16.64
N LEU A 216 14.63 -19.82 16.18
CA LEU A 216 15.36 -18.84 15.36
C LEU A 216 15.44 -19.32 13.91
N PHE A 217 14.80 -18.67 12.92
CA PHE A 217 15.18 -18.67 11.49
C PHE A 217 14.44 -17.56 10.69
N ASP A 218 15.19 -16.85 9.83
CA ASP A 218 14.83 -15.86 8.77
C ASP A 218 14.19 -14.50 9.19
N SER A 219 14.92 -13.40 8.91
CA SER A 219 14.60 -12.02 9.34
C SER A 219 13.49 -11.33 8.53
N ASN A 220 13.26 -11.70 7.27
CA ASN A 220 12.19 -11.08 6.47
C ASN A 220 10.82 -11.72 6.78
N VAL A 221 10.81 -13.03 7.04
CA VAL A 221 9.62 -13.79 7.45
C VAL A 221 9.14 -13.38 8.85
N HIS A 222 10.04 -12.96 9.74
CA HIS A 222 9.69 -12.56 11.11
C HIS A 222 8.99 -11.19 11.19
N SER A 223 9.27 -10.26 10.27
CA SER A 223 8.60 -8.95 10.22
C SER A 223 7.12 -9.07 9.82
N MET A 224 6.80 -9.90 8.82
CA MET A 224 5.43 -10.23 8.42
C MET A 224 4.68 -10.99 9.53
N LYS A 225 5.32 -11.93 10.22
CA LYS A 225 4.71 -12.66 11.35
C LYS A 225 4.24 -11.74 12.49
N LYS A 226 4.92 -10.61 12.74
CA LYS A 226 4.54 -9.66 13.78
C LYS A 226 3.44 -8.69 13.37
N SER A 227 3.44 -8.19 12.13
CA SER A 227 2.31 -7.38 11.65
C SER A 227 1.02 -8.20 11.62
N VAL A 228 1.10 -9.48 11.27
CA VAL A 228 -0.02 -10.43 11.42
C VAL A 228 -0.45 -10.56 12.88
N GLN A 229 0.47 -10.60 13.84
CA GLN A 229 0.14 -10.68 15.27
C GLN A 229 -0.58 -9.42 15.78
N THR A 230 -0.13 -8.22 15.43
CA THR A 230 -0.82 -6.95 15.78
C THR A 230 -2.28 -6.97 15.31
N LEU A 231 -2.50 -7.38 14.05
CA LEU A 231 -3.84 -7.50 13.49
C LEU A 231 -4.69 -8.55 14.22
N GLN A 232 -4.10 -9.69 14.62
CA GLN A 232 -4.80 -10.69 15.42
C GLN A 232 -5.14 -10.18 16.83
N ASN A 233 -4.27 -9.37 17.44
CA ASN A 233 -4.55 -8.74 18.73
C ASN A 233 -5.73 -7.76 18.61
N TRP A 234 -5.73 -6.88 17.61
CA TRP A 234 -6.85 -5.96 17.35
C TRP A 234 -8.16 -6.71 17.07
N LYS A 235 -8.13 -7.76 16.24
CA LYS A 235 -9.30 -8.64 16.02
C LYS A 235 -9.80 -9.26 17.33
N SER A 236 -8.87 -9.66 18.21
CA SER A 236 -9.19 -10.26 19.51
C SER A 236 -9.82 -9.25 20.47
N VAL A 237 -9.36 -8.00 20.49
CA VAL A 237 -9.99 -6.92 21.26
C VAL A 237 -11.42 -6.67 20.79
N CYS A 238 -11.63 -6.58 19.48
CA CYS A 238 -12.96 -6.34 18.93
C CYS A 238 -13.92 -7.50 19.19
N LYS A 239 -13.43 -8.74 19.07
CA LYS A 239 -14.18 -9.94 19.47
C LYS A 239 -14.51 -9.92 20.97
N LEU A 240 -13.56 -9.58 21.83
CA LEU A 240 -13.77 -9.47 23.27
C LEU A 240 -14.83 -8.40 23.60
N GLY A 241 -14.81 -7.26 22.91
CA GLY A 241 -15.85 -6.23 23.00
C GLY A 241 -17.23 -6.77 22.70
N ASN A 242 -17.40 -7.49 21.58
CA ASN A 242 -18.65 -8.15 21.25
C ASN A 242 -19.09 -9.20 22.29
N GLU A 243 -18.14 -9.98 22.82
CA GLU A 243 -18.41 -11.01 23.84
C GLU A 243 -18.81 -10.43 25.20
N LYS A 244 -18.23 -9.29 25.57
CA LYS A 244 -18.40 -8.64 26.88
C LYS A 244 -19.39 -7.47 26.85
N GLY A 245 -19.87 -7.08 25.67
CA GLY A 245 -20.90 -6.07 25.48
C GLY A 245 -20.40 -4.63 25.53
N PHE A 246 -19.22 -4.33 24.99
CA PHE A 246 -18.69 -2.97 24.83
C PHE A 246 -18.21 -2.71 23.40
N ASP A 247 -18.33 -1.46 22.96
CA ASP A 247 -17.89 -1.02 21.65
C ASP A 247 -16.37 -0.92 21.55
N THR A 248 -15.85 -1.04 20.33
CA THR A 248 -14.41 -0.96 20.07
C THR A 248 -14.08 -0.04 18.91
N ILE A 249 -13.19 0.92 19.16
CA ILE A 249 -12.58 1.77 18.13
C ILE A 249 -11.10 1.43 18.02
N ILE A 250 -10.62 1.03 16.84
CA ILE A 250 -9.19 0.83 16.55
C ILE A 250 -8.70 1.94 15.61
N THR A 251 -7.58 2.58 15.93
CA THR A 251 -6.98 3.60 15.05
C THR A 251 -5.50 3.38 14.85
N VAL A 252 -5.02 3.64 13.62
CA VAL A 252 -3.59 3.62 13.30
C VAL A 252 -3.00 5.00 13.60
N GLN A 253 -2.11 5.07 14.58
CA GLN A 253 -1.48 6.31 15.03
C GLN A 253 -0.75 7.05 13.89
N PRO A 254 -0.97 8.36 13.71
CA PRO A 254 -0.18 9.23 12.84
C PRO A 254 1.22 9.46 13.42
N ILE A 255 2.20 9.44 12.53
CA ILE A 255 3.62 9.63 12.83
C ILE A 255 4.21 10.64 11.85
N VAL A 256 5.37 11.21 12.15
CA VAL A 256 6.03 12.14 11.23
C VAL A 256 6.28 11.46 9.88
N GLY A 257 5.72 12.04 8.82
CA GLY A 257 5.85 11.53 7.45
C GLY A 257 4.86 10.43 7.08
N THR A 258 3.88 10.11 7.93
CA THR A 258 2.64 9.47 7.46
C THR A 258 1.62 10.51 7.04
N GLY A 259 0.70 10.12 6.15
CA GLY A 259 -0.19 11.06 5.46
C GLY A 259 0.41 11.56 4.15
N ASN A 260 -0.21 12.58 3.57
CA ASN A 260 0.19 13.17 2.28
C ASN A 260 1.20 14.31 2.44
N ARG A 261 1.42 14.79 3.67
CA ARG A 261 2.39 15.86 3.93
C ARG A 261 3.81 15.31 3.96
N VAL A 262 4.62 15.66 2.95
CA VAL A 262 6.06 15.40 2.95
C VAL A 262 6.74 16.33 3.99
N PRO A 263 7.44 15.78 5.01
CA PRO A 263 8.14 16.61 5.98
C PRO A 263 9.24 17.43 5.29
N THR A 264 9.27 18.74 5.54
CA THR A 264 10.36 19.59 5.01
C THR A 264 11.66 19.27 5.73
N ASN A 265 12.81 19.56 5.09
CA ASN A 265 14.12 19.42 5.73
C ASN A 265 14.22 20.20 7.05
N ASP A 266 13.48 21.31 7.19
CA ASP A 266 13.43 22.12 8.41
C ASP A 266 12.61 21.44 9.53
N ILE A 267 11.56 20.68 9.19
CA ILE A 267 10.82 19.85 10.16
C ILE A 267 11.69 18.65 10.57
N LEU A 268 12.34 17.99 9.62
CA LEU A 268 13.22 16.85 9.88
C LEU A 268 14.46 17.24 10.70
N ALA A 269 15.00 18.46 10.49
CA ALA A 269 16.14 18.99 11.25
C ALA A 269 15.81 19.30 12.72
N GLN A 270 14.53 19.32 13.11
CA GLN A 270 14.10 19.53 14.50
C GLN A 270 14.17 18.25 15.36
N PHE A 271 14.50 17.09 14.78
CA PHE A 271 14.58 15.80 15.49
C PHE A 271 16.05 15.31 15.66
N PRO A 272 16.85 15.88 16.57
CA PRO A 272 18.28 15.58 16.69
C PRO A 272 18.63 14.22 17.35
N PHE A 273 17.67 13.38 17.72
CA PHE A 273 17.88 12.17 18.50
C PHE A 273 17.35 10.92 17.80
N TYR A 274 18.09 10.34 16.83
CA TYR A 274 18.01 8.90 16.56
C TYR A 274 19.31 8.36 15.94
N GLY A 275 20.45 8.81 16.47
CA GLY A 275 21.76 8.24 16.22
C GLY A 275 22.42 7.81 17.53
N TYR A 276 21.85 6.85 18.26
CA TYR A 276 22.51 6.20 19.41
C TYR A 276 21.99 4.76 19.58
N HIS A 277 22.58 3.83 18.84
CA HIS A 277 22.72 2.44 19.25
C HIS A 277 24.22 2.14 19.30
N ASP A 278 24.83 2.38 20.47
CA ASP A 278 25.89 1.54 21.05
C ASP A 278 26.49 2.27 22.27
N SER A 279 25.96 1.96 23.45
CA SER A 279 26.75 1.67 24.67
C SER A 279 25.83 1.67 25.88
N LEU A 280 25.65 0.49 26.48
CA LEU A 280 25.34 0.33 27.89
C LEU A 280 26.23 1.25 28.72
N HIS A 281 25.68 2.00 29.68
CA HIS A 281 26.10 1.99 31.10
C HIS A 281 25.24 2.95 31.93
N TYR A 282 24.70 2.42 33.02
CA TYR A 282 24.19 3.18 34.17
C TYR A 282 25.26 4.16 34.67
N GLY A 283 24.87 5.42 34.91
CA GLY A 283 25.74 6.39 35.58
C GLY A 283 25.06 7.73 35.83
N ARG A 284 24.81 8.05 37.10
CA ARG A 284 24.50 9.40 37.58
C ARG A 284 25.61 10.38 37.19
N GLY A 285 25.22 11.64 36.96
CA GLY A 285 26.03 12.81 37.32
C GLY A 285 26.63 13.57 36.14
N ASP A 286 26.15 14.81 36.00
CA ASP A 286 26.83 16.04 35.59
C ASP A 286 27.54 16.17 34.22
N PHE A 287 27.57 17.43 33.77
CA PHE A 287 28.36 18.05 32.70
C PHE A 287 27.70 18.07 31.28
N ILE A 288 27.56 19.18 30.51
CA ILE A 288 27.91 20.62 30.60
C ILE A 288 27.03 21.40 29.60
N ASP A 289 26.76 22.67 29.92
CA ASP A 289 26.39 23.76 29.01
C ASP A 289 27.22 23.84 27.70
N GLU A 290 26.57 23.84 26.53
CA GLU A 290 26.81 24.77 25.39
C GLU A 290 25.84 24.50 24.21
N PRO A 291 25.52 25.51 23.37
CA PRO A 291 24.51 25.39 22.31
C PRO A 291 25.06 24.65 21.08
N PHE A 292 24.65 23.40 20.88
CA PHE A 292 24.96 22.61 19.68
C PHE A 292 24.15 23.08 18.46
N TYR A 293 24.54 24.22 17.88
CA TYR A 293 24.09 24.71 16.55
C TYR A 293 25.19 24.59 15.48
N LYS A 294 26.08 23.60 15.58
CA LYS A 294 27.09 23.33 14.56
C LYS A 294 27.12 21.85 14.20
N ASN A 295 26.19 21.42 13.35
CA ASN A 295 26.40 20.33 12.39
C ASN A 295 25.32 20.35 11.30
N ALA A 296 25.15 21.50 10.63
CA ALA A 296 24.30 21.66 9.46
C ALA A 296 24.90 21.05 8.16
N ASN A 297 25.73 20.01 8.26
CA ASN A 297 26.46 19.40 7.13
C ASN A 297 26.35 17.87 7.04
N LYS A 298 25.39 17.24 7.74
CA LYS A 298 25.03 15.84 7.44
C LYS A 298 23.77 15.82 6.59
N LYS A 299 23.89 15.22 5.39
CA LYS A 299 22.78 14.98 4.47
C LYS A 299 21.73 14.04 5.11
N PRO A 300 20.45 14.13 4.72
CA PRO A 300 19.36 13.27 5.19
C PRO A 300 19.46 11.84 4.63
N SER A 301 20.58 11.15 4.87
CA SER A 301 20.81 9.76 4.44
C SER A 301 20.51 8.72 5.53
N ASP A 302 20.06 9.12 6.72
CA ASP A 302 19.74 8.21 7.83
C ASP A 302 18.24 8.26 8.22
N LEU A 303 17.34 8.39 7.24
CA LEU A 303 15.88 8.20 7.42
C LEU A 303 15.46 6.72 7.34
N THR A 304 16.41 5.79 7.48
CA THR A 304 16.18 4.34 7.39
C THR A 304 15.10 3.83 8.35
N TRP A 305 14.83 4.53 9.46
CA TRP A 305 13.72 4.19 10.36
C TRP A 305 12.34 4.49 9.73
N MET A 306 12.18 5.58 8.97
CA MET A 306 10.94 5.88 8.23
C MET A 306 10.70 4.86 7.13
N GLU A 307 11.75 4.54 6.36
CA GLU A 307 11.71 3.51 5.30
C GLU A 307 11.29 2.14 5.85
N ASN A 308 11.62 1.84 7.11
CA ASN A 308 11.25 0.58 7.76
C ASN A 308 9.89 0.61 8.48
N MET A 309 9.41 1.77 8.93
CA MET A 309 8.14 1.89 9.67
C MET A 309 6.94 2.15 8.75
N TYR A 310 7.11 2.96 7.71
CA TYR A 310 6.03 3.36 6.82
C TYR A 310 5.35 2.16 6.11
N PRO A 311 6.08 1.16 5.59
CA PRO A 311 5.44 -0.02 4.99
C PRO A 311 4.64 -0.83 6.01
N LYS A 312 5.10 -0.91 7.27
CA LYS A 312 4.41 -1.65 8.34
C LYS A 312 3.11 -0.98 8.77
N LEU A 313 3.13 0.35 8.93
CA LEU A 313 1.92 1.12 9.22
C LEU A 313 0.95 1.11 8.03
N SER A 314 1.46 1.16 6.79
CA SER A 314 0.64 1.05 5.58
C SER A 314 -0.04 -0.32 5.48
N LEU A 315 0.68 -1.40 5.84
CA LEU A 315 0.12 -2.73 5.95
C LEU A 315 -1.04 -2.76 6.95
N TYR A 316 -0.92 -2.14 8.14
CA TYR A 316 -2.03 -2.09 9.10
C TYR A 316 -3.31 -1.48 8.52
N VAL A 317 -3.17 -0.45 7.68
CA VAL A 317 -4.30 0.21 7.03
C VAL A 317 -5.00 -0.70 6.01
N GLU A 318 -4.27 -1.57 5.30
CA GLU A 318 -4.86 -2.57 4.38
C GLU A 318 -5.88 -3.49 5.07
N TYR A 319 -5.77 -3.65 6.40
CA TYR A 319 -6.61 -4.55 7.19
C TYR A 319 -7.66 -3.83 8.05
N LEU A 320 -7.72 -2.49 8.07
CA LEU A 320 -8.72 -1.76 8.88
C LEU A 320 -10.15 -2.10 8.44
N ASP A 321 -10.35 -2.35 7.16
CA ASP A 321 -11.66 -2.72 6.64
C ASP A 321 -12.10 -4.12 7.03
N GLN A 322 -11.16 -5.06 7.15
CA GLN A 322 -11.44 -6.37 7.75
C GLN A 322 -11.68 -6.26 9.25
N LEU A 323 -11.09 -5.26 9.92
CA LEU A 323 -11.36 -5.00 11.33
C LEU A 323 -12.75 -4.41 11.53
N ASN A 324 -13.27 -3.59 10.62
CA ASN A 324 -14.65 -3.10 10.66
C ASN A 324 -15.72 -4.22 10.62
N GLU A 325 -15.36 -5.44 10.19
CA GLU A 325 -16.26 -6.61 10.31
C GLU A 325 -16.39 -7.13 11.76
N HIS A 326 -15.46 -6.75 12.63
CA HIS A 326 -15.35 -7.26 14.00
C HIS A 326 -15.44 -6.15 15.06
N CYS A 327 -14.95 -4.95 14.76
CA CYS A 327 -14.94 -3.79 15.63
C CYS A 327 -16.13 -2.89 15.35
N THR A 328 -16.51 -2.06 16.32
CA THR A 328 -17.53 -1.00 16.08
C THR A 328 -17.01 -0.01 15.04
N LYS A 329 -15.72 0.35 15.11
CA LYS A 329 -15.07 1.20 14.10
C LYS A 329 -13.57 0.97 14.03
N ALA A 330 -13.00 1.06 12.84
CA ALA A 330 -11.57 1.10 12.58
C ALA A 330 -11.27 2.27 11.63
N ALA A 331 -10.25 3.08 11.94
CA ALA A 331 -9.94 4.30 11.17
C ALA A 331 -8.44 4.54 10.98
N ASP A 332 -8.07 5.03 9.79
CA ASP A 332 -6.72 5.48 9.48
C ASP A 332 -6.55 6.93 9.93
N PHE A 333 -5.72 7.17 10.95
CA PHE A 333 -5.45 8.52 11.44
C PHE A 333 -4.18 9.11 10.83
N ARG A 334 -3.45 8.39 9.96
CA ARG A 334 -2.14 8.82 9.46
C ARG A 334 -2.13 10.20 8.78
N ALA A 335 -3.24 10.62 8.19
CA ALA A 335 -3.38 11.88 7.45
C ALA A 335 -4.06 13.03 8.21
N ILE A 336 -4.47 12.84 9.48
CA ILE A 336 -5.28 13.85 10.20
C ILE A 336 -4.56 15.18 10.44
N PHE A 337 -3.23 15.19 10.32
CA PHE A 337 -2.40 16.38 10.51
C PHE A 337 -1.90 17.01 9.20
N ASP A 338 -2.27 16.48 8.04
CA ASP A 338 -1.76 16.95 6.74
C ASP A 338 -2.05 18.43 6.49
N TYR A 339 -3.19 18.90 6.99
CA TYR A 339 -3.68 20.27 6.78
C TYR A 339 -3.22 21.27 7.84
N ILE A 340 -2.43 20.82 8.84
CA ILE A 340 -2.03 21.65 9.97
C ILE A 340 -0.68 22.30 9.69
N GLN A 341 -0.61 23.63 9.71
CA GLN A 341 0.62 24.35 9.36
C GLN A 341 1.57 24.48 10.56
N GLU A 342 1.03 24.45 11.77
CA GLU A 342 1.77 24.52 13.02
C GLU A 342 2.59 23.23 13.31
N PRO A 343 3.67 23.32 14.11
CA PRO A 343 4.38 22.13 14.58
C PRO A 343 3.46 21.24 15.46
N ILE A 344 3.16 20.04 14.96
CA ILE A 344 2.31 19.06 15.66
C ILE A 344 3.11 18.00 16.41
N TYR A 345 4.38 17.78 16.07
CA TYR A 345 5.18 16.70 16.63
C TYR A 345 6.32 17.23 17.51
N TYR A 346 6.47 16.65 18.70
CA TYR A 346 7.68 16.84 19.53
C TYR A 346 8.83 15.97 19.05
N ASP A 347 8.49 14.76 18.64
CA ASP A 347 9.37 13.76 18.04
C ASP A 347 8.56 12.96 17.01
N PRO A 348 9.16 12.00 16.29
CA PRO A 348 8.46 11.22 15.27
C PRO A 348 7.12 10.57 15.64
N GLY A 349 6.81 10.34 16.93
CA GLY A 349 5.59 9.68 17.37
C GLY A 349 4.72 10.48 18.35
N HIS A 350 5.31 11.38 19.15
CA HIS A 350 4.59 12.16 20.16
C HIS A 350 4.13 13.51 19.61
N VAL A 351 2.88 13.86 19.91
CA VAL A 351 2.25 15.09 19.42
C VAL A 351 2.16 16.16 20.51
N THR A 352 2.13 17.42 20.10
CA THR A 352 1.94 18.60 20.95
C THR A 352 0.55 18.63 21.59
N PRO A 353 0.27 19.51 22.57
CA PRO A 353 -1.08 19.75 23.08
C PRO A 353 -2.08 20.04 21.95
N LEU A 354 -1.67 20.80 20.92
CA LEU A 354 -2.50 21.03 19.73
C LEU A 354 -2.82 19.73 18.99
N GLY A 355 -1.83 18.86 18.78
CA GLY A 355 -2.05 17.55 18.17
C GLY A 355 -2.98 16.65 19.00
N ASN A 356 -2.84 16.67 20.33
CA ASN A 356 -3.73 15.94 21.24
C ASN A 356 -5.17 16.48 21.21
N GLN A 357 -5.36 17.80 21.08
CA GLN A 357 -6.67 18.39 20.92
C GLN A 357 -7.34 17.95 19.60
N ILE A 358 -6.59 17.91 18.50
CA ILE A 358 -7.08 17.45 17.19
C ILE A 358 -7.44 15.95 17.25
N LEU A 359 -6.63 15.12 17.90
CA LEU A 359 -6.96 13.71 18.13
C LEU A 359 -8.28 13.56 18.89
N ALA A 360 -8.45 14.32 19.98
CA ALA A 360 -9.67 14.34 20.76
C ALA A 360 -10.91 14.74 19.92
N GLU A 361 -10.75 15.67 18.97
CA GLU A 361 -11.84 16.06 18.06
C GLU A 361 -12.29 14.94 17.15
N HIS A 362 -11.35 14.19 16.55
CA HIS A 362 -11.67 13.06 15.69
C HIS A 362 -12.30 11.92 16.48
N PHE A 363 -11.80 11.63 17.68
CA PHE A 363 -12.42 10.63 18.56
C PHE A 363 -13.82 11.04 19.00
N PHE A 364 -14.01 12.29 19.45
CA PHE A 364 -15.32 12.81 19.82
C PHE A 364 -16.35 12.65 18.69
N ALA A 365 -15.96 12.96 17.45
CA ALA A 365 -16.78 12.76 16.25
C ALA A 365 -17.24 11.31 16.07
N MET A 366 -16.30 10.37 16.17
CA MET A 366 -16.59 8.96 15.98
C MET A 366 -17.51 8.43 17.08
N ILE A 367 -17.30 8.85 18.32
CA ILE A 367 -18.06 8.37 19.47
C ILE A 367 -19.49 8.90 19.43
N LEU A 368 -19.70 10.16 19.06
CA LEU A 368 -21.05 10.71 18.86
C LEU A 368 -21.85 9.90 17.83
N SER A 369 -21.20 9.44 16.76
CA SER A 369 -21.89 8.58 15.76
C SER A 369 -22.35 7.25 16.36
N ILE A 370 -21.55 6.63 17.23
CA ILE A 370 -21.89 5.37 17.92
C ILE A 370 -23.07 5.60 18.89
N LEU A 371 -22.98 6.65 19.71
CA LEU A 371 -24.03 7.00 20.68
C LEU A 371 -25.38 7.31 20.00
N HIS A 372 -25.35 7.86 18.79
CA HIS A 372 -26.57 8.16 18.04
C HIS A 372 -27.26 6.90 17.47
N GLU A 373 -26.50 5.89 17.03
CA GLU A 373 -27.05 4.62 16.53
C GLU A 373 -27.78 3.83 17.62
N ASP A 374 -27.27 3.83 18.85
CA ASP A 374 -27.89 3.12 19.97
C ASP A 374 -29.13 3.82 20.53
N LEU A 375 -29.19 5.16 20.47
CA LEU A 375 -30.41 5.92 20.78
C LEU A 375 -31.56 5.58 19.82
N ASN A 376 -31.25 5.28 18.55
CA ASN A 376 -32.24 4.85 17.56
C ASN A 376 -32.66 3.38 17.71
N LYS A 377 -31.78 2.48 18.19
CA LYS A 377 -32.16 1.07 18.50
C LYS A 377 -33.15 0.96 19.67
N HIS A 378 -33.11 1.89 20.63
CA HIS A 378 -34.02 1.91 21.78
C HIS A 378 -35.33 2.69 21.55
N ALA A 379 -35.51 3.34 20.39
CA ALA A 379 -36.70 4.12 20.05
C ALA A 379 -37.86 3.29 19.42
N ASN A 380 -37.75 1.96 19.34
CA ASN A 380 -38.83 1.09 18.86
C ASN A 380 -39.81 0.70 19.98
N SER A 381 -40.70 1.63 20.34
CA SER A 381 -42.08 1.27 20.63
C SER A 381 -43.03 2.21 19.91
N ASN A 382 -43.67 1.67 18.86
CA ASN A 382 -44.83 2.18 18.12
C ASN A 382 -44.59 3.34 17.13
N TYR A 383 -44.30 3.01 15.86
CA TYR A 383 -45.20 3.28 14.70
C TYR A 383 -44.55 2.79 13.39
N ILE A 384 -45.24 1.88 12.67
CA ILE A 384 -44.93 1.47 11.29
C ILE A 384 -45.98 2.11 10.36
N PRO A 385 -45.60 2.62 9.17
CA PRO A 385 -46.17 2.04 7.97
C PRO A 385 -45.10 1.66 6.93
N ASN A 386 -45.16 0.39 6.53
CA ASN A 386 -44.51 -0.30 5.41
C ASN A 386 -44.41 0.54 4.13
N TYR A 387 -43.30 0.38 3.39
CA TYR A 387 -43.36 -0.31 2.09
C TYR A 387 -42.11 -1.17 1.85
N ASN A 388 -42.39 -2.36 1.35
CA ASN A 388 -41.54 -3.54 1.34
C ASN A 388 -40.26 -3.43 0.49
N TYR A 389 -39.19 -3.90 1.12
CA TYR A 389 -38.00 -4.50 0.52
C TYR A 389 -38.35 -5.88 -0.09
N ILE A 390 -37.79 -6.23 -1.25
CA ILE A 390 -37.34 -7.61 -1.53
C ILE A 390 -35.96 -7.55 -2.23
N PRO A 391 -34.95 -8.31 -1.78
CA PRO A 391 -33.56 -8.27 -2.23
C PRO A 391 -33.17 -9.40 -3.21
N SER A 392 -31.99 -9.27 -3.82
CA SER A 392 -31.13 -10.39 -4.25
C SER A 392 -29.68 -9.89 -4.35
N THR A 393 -28.87 -10.13 -3.31
CA THR A 393 -27.86 -11.20 -3.18
C THR A 393 -26.56 -10.98 -3.96
N ASP A 394 -25.59 -10.55 -3.16
CA ASP A 394 -24.19 -11.01 -3.07
C ASP A 394 -23.13 -10.58 -4.08
N GLY A 395 -22.23 -9.77 -3.52
CA GLY A 395 -20.90 -9.44 -4.00
C GLY A 395 -20.31 -8.35 -3.11
N GLN A 396 -20.32 -8.56 -1.79
CA GLN A 396 -19.65 -7.67 -0.83
C GLN A 396 -18.16 -7.61 -1.17
N LEU A 397 -17.65 -6.40 -1.38
CA LEU A 397 -16.22 -6.11 -1.31
C LEU A 397 -16.06 -4.94 -0.33
N THR A 398 -15.38 -5.26 0.75
CA THR A 398 -14.93 -4.37 1.81
C THR A 398 -13.82 -3.45 1.30
N PRO A 399 -13.64 -2.25 1.90
CA PRO A 399 -12.66 -1.27 1.43
C PRO A 399 -11.21 -1.74 1.68
N GLY A 400 -10.21 -1.07 1.11
CA GLY A 400 -8.80 -1.34 1.39
C GLY A 400 -7.87 -0.75 0.33
N ASN A 401 -7.21 0.35 0.72
CA ASN A 401 -6.00 0.96 0.17
C ASN A 401 -5.83 1.16 -1.34
N PHE A 402 -5.89 2.41 -1.82
CA PHE A 402 -4.93 2.90 -2.81
C PHE A 402 -4.66 4.41 -2.63
N VAL A 403 -3.37 4.77 -2.62
CA VAL A 403 -2.84 6.13 -2.55
C VAL A 403 -2.81 6.70 -3.97
N GLY A 404 -3.55 7.78 -4.23
CA GLY A 404 -3.46 8.51 -5.51
C GLY A 404 -2.21 9.42 -5.55
N PRO A 405 -1.51 9.54 -6.69
CA PRO A 405 -0.30 10.35 -6.81
C PRO A 405 -0.59 11.83 -7.15
N LEU A 406 0.26 12.70 -6.60
CA LEU A 406 0.79 13.97 -7.14
C LEU A 406 -0.15 14.87 -7.98
N ILE A 407 -0.49 16.08 -7.49
CA ILE A 407 -0.02 17.37 -8.03
C ILE A 407 0.07 18.40 -6.88
N ALA A 408 1.25 19.03 -6.77
CA ALA A 408 1.58 20.12 -5.87
C ALA A 408 1.13 21.49 -6.42
N ASP A 409 1.06 22.47 -5.52
CA ASP A 409 1.04 23.92 -5.80
C ASP A 409 -0.27 24.54 -6.33
N THR A 410 -1.30 24.72 -5.48
CA THR A 410 -2.12 25.96 -5.38
C THR A 410 -3.25 25.83 -4.34
N TYR A 411 -2.99 26.07 -3.05
CA TYR A 411 -4.04 26.02 -2.00
C TYR A 411 -4.68 27.37 -1.64
N ASP A 412 -4.49 28.40 -2.48
CA ASP A 412 -5.11 29.73 -2.30
C ASP A 412 -6.48 29.89 -3.02
N GLN A 413 -7.07 28.81 -3.57
CA GLN A 413 -8.18 28.91 -4.54
C GLN A 413 -9.46 28.09 -4.24
N ILE A 414 -9.65 27.52 -3.04
CA ILE A 414 -10.93 26.85 -2.73
C ILE A 414 -12.03 27.92 -2.63
N THR A 415 -12.89 28.00 -3.65
CA THR A 415 -13.93 29.04 -3.74
C THR A 415 -15.27 28.61 -3.16
N HIS A 416 -15.55 27.30 -3.11
CA HIS A 416 -16.86 26.77 -2.72
C HIS A 416 -16.72 25.45 -1.93
N TYR A 417 -17.10 25.44 -0.65
CA TYR A 417 -16.95 24.29 0.25
C TYR A 417 -18.31 23.83 0.77
N ALA A 418 -18.76 22.65 0.36
CA ALA A 418 -20.07 22.07 0.71
C ALA A 418 -20.01 20.53 0.83
N PRO A 419 -19.24 19.95 1.77
CA PRO A 419 -19.27 18.52 2.03
C PRO A 419 -20.54 18.10 2.81
N ASN A 420 -20.99 16.86 2.63
CA ASN A 420 -22.14 16.25 3.31
C ASN A 420 -23.48 16.99 3.12
N VAL A 421 -23.71 17.60 1.96
CA VAL A 421 -24.93 18.38 1.69
C VAL A 421 -25.94 17.63 0.82
N GLU A 422 -27.23 17.89 1.04
CA GLU A 422 -28.30 17.41 0.15
C GLU A 422 -28.63 18.47 -0.92
N LEU A 423 -28.19 18.19 -2.14
CA LEU A 423 -28.32 19.06 -3.31
C LEU A 423 -29.06 18.37 -4.47
N ARG A 424 -29.89 17.37 -4.16
CA ARG A 424 -30.67 16.61 -5.15
C ARG A 424 -31.44 17.51 -6.12
N GLY A 425 -31.29 17.25 -7.42
CA GLY A 425 -32.02 17.91 -8.51
C GLY A 425 -31.71 19.40 -8.69
N LYS A 426 -30.63 19.92 -8.09
CA LYS A 426 -30.27 21.35 -8.21
C LYS A 426 -29.58 21.64 -9.54
N ASN A 427 -29.74 22.87 -10.02
CA ASN A 427 -29.15 23.33 -11.28
C ASN A 427 -27.92 24.21 -11.02
N PHE A 428 -26.80 23.80 -11.58
CA PHE A 428 -25.48 24.42 -11.53
C PHE A 428 -24.89 24.65 -12.94
N GLU A 429 -25.74 24.62 -13.96
CA GLU A 429 -25.35 24.78 -15.35
C GLU A 429 -24.51 26.05 -15.58
N GLY A 430 -23.36 25.89 -16.25
CA GLY A 430 -22.46 26.98 -16.64
C GLY A 430 -21.77 27.71 -15.49
N LEU A 431 -21.91 27.24 -14.24
CA LEU A 431 -21.28 27.88 -13.08
C LEU A 431 -19.78 27.60 -13.03
N ASP A 432 -19.04 28.55 -12.47
CA ASP A 432 -17.63 28.37 -12.10
C ASP A 432 -17.52 27.83 -10.67
N LEU A 433 -17.25 26.53 -10.59
CA LEU A 433 -17.16 25.72 -9.37
C LEU A 433 -15.77 25.06 -9.29
N LYS A 434 -14.74 25.72 -9.84
CA LYS A 434 -13.36 25.27 -9.73
C LYS A 434 -12.96 25.09 -8.26
N ASN A 435 -12.29 23.99 -7.95
CA ASN A 435 -11.88 23.59 -6.59
C ASN A 435 -13.05 23.37 -5.61
N ALA A 436 -14.28 23.18 -6.10
CA ALA A 436 -15.42 23.00 -5.22
C ALA A 436 -15.35 21.67 -4.47
N VAL A 437 -15.74 21.66 -3.19
CA VAL A 437 -15.75 20.45 -2.36
C VAL A 437 -17.16 19.97 -2.08
N PHE A 438 -17.47 18.77 -2.56
CA PHE A 438 -18.76 18.06 -2.46
C PHE A 438 -18.64 16.68 -1.81
N TYR A 439 -17.58 16.42 -1.04
CA TYR A 439 -17.37 15.12 -0.37
C TYR A 439 -18.64 14.60 0.31
N TYR A 440 -18.96 13.31 0.11
CA TYR A 440 -20.10 12.62 0.71
C TYR A 440 -21.48 13.26 0.44
N SER A 441 -21.58 14.22 -0.48
CA SER A 441 -22.83 14.94 -0.74
C SER A 441 -23.81 14.14 -1.58
N ASP A 442 -25.11 14.36 -1.38
CA ASP A 442 -26.12 13.80 -2.26
C ASP A 442 -26.54 14.82 -3.32
N LEU A 443 -26.06 14.58 -4.53
CA LEU A 443 -26.27 15.41 -5.71
C LEU A 443 -27.19 14.73 -6.72
N THR A 444 -27.92 13.68 -6.33
CA THR A 444 -28.73 12.86 -7.24
C THR A 444 -29.59 13.73 -8.17
N GLY A 445 -29.47 13.52 -9.48
CA GLY A 445 -30.24 14.23 -10.51
C GLY A 445 -29.88 15.70 -10.73
N SER A 446 -28.79 16.19 -10.15
CA SER A 446 -28.35 17.58 -10.34
C SER A 446 -27.83 17.84 -11.76
N ASN A 447 -27.88 19.09 -12.19
CA ASN A 447 -27.41 19.52 -13.51
C ASN A 447 -26.14 20.37 -13.39
N PHE A 448 -25.01 19.85 -13.86
CA PHE A 448 -23.71 20.56 -13.97
C PHE A 448 -23.30 20.78 -15.41
N GLN A 449 -24.24 20.77 -16.35
CA GLN A 449 -23.96 20.96 -17.76
C GLN A 449 -23.12 22.22 -18.01
N ASN A 450 -22.04 22.10 -18.77
CA ASN A 450 -21.09 23.18 -19.09
C ASN A 450 -20.46 23.90 -17.87
N ALA A 451 -20.55 23.35 -16.66
CA ALA A 451 -19.93 23.94 -15.47
C ALA A 451 -18.40 23.77 -15.52
N ASN A 452 -17.67 24.72 -14.95
CA ASN A 452 -16.25 24.55 -14.67
C ASN A 452 -16.11 23.90 -13.29
N LEU A 453 -15.70 22.64 -13.27
CA LEU A 453 -15.49 21.81 -12.08
C LEU A 453 -14.04 21.30 -12.04
N SER A 454 -13.11 21.98 -12.70
CA SER A 454 -11.71 21.61 -12.64
C SER A 454 -11.22 21.58 -11.19
N ASN A 455 -10.51 20.53 -10.81
CA ASN A 455 -10.05 20.26 -9.43
C ASN A 455 -11.18 20.14 -8.38
N ALA A 456 -12.43 19.90 -8.79
CA ALA A 456 -13.52 19.69 -7.85
C ALA A 456 -13.44 18.32 -7.17
N PHE A 457 -14.01 18.22 -5.97
CA PHE A 457 -13.83 17.12 -5.04
C PHE A 457 -15.17 16.45 -4.72
N PHE A 458 -15.43 15.30 -5.32
CA PHE A 458 -16.66 14.49 -5.22
C PHE A 458 -16.46 13.15 -4.49
N TYR A 459 -15.36 12.96 -3.76
CA TYR A 459 -15.09 11.72 -3.03
C TYR A 459 -16.30 11.22 -2.23
N ARG A 460 -16.72 9.97 -2.50
CA ARG A 460 -17.92 9.30 -1.93
C ARG A 460 -19.25 10.04 -2.10
N ALA A 461 -19.36 11.01 -3.01
CA ALA A 461 -20.63 11.68 -3.31
C ALA A 461 -21.62 10.74 -4.02
N ASN A 462 -22.92 10.95 -3.79
CA ASN A 462 -23.96 10.30 -4.57
C ASN A 462 -24.33 11.18 -5.77
N LEU A 463 -23.84 10.79 -6.95
CA LEU A 463 -23.95 11.48 -8.23
C LEU A 463 -24.89 10.75 -9.21
N LYS A 464 -25.79 9.93 -8.68
CA LYS A 464 -26.74 9.16 -9.50
C LYS A 464 -27.56 10.10 -10.40
N ASN A 465 -27.63 9.80 -11.69
CA ASN A 465 -28.34 10.58 -12.71
C ASN A 465 -27.91 12.06 -12.82
N VAL A 466 -26.69 12.41 -12.41
CA VAL A 466 -26.17 13.78 -12.56
C VAL A 466 -25.80 14.07 -14.02
N ASN A 467 -26.11 15.26 -14.50
CA ASN A 467 -25.74 15.69 -15.85
C ASN A 467 -24.43 16.50 -15.83
N PHE A 468 -23.32 15.90 -16.27
CA PHE A 468 -22.02 16.56 -16.45
C PHE A 468 -21.72 16.92 -17.91
N GLN A 469 -22.72 16.92 -18.80
CA GLN A 469 -22.49 17.16 -20.23
C GLN A 469 -21.71 18.46 -20.49
N GLY A 470 -20.61 18.37 -21.23
CA GLY A 470 -19.75 19.51 -21.56
C GLY A 470 -19.05 20.18 -20.37
N ALA A 471 -19.12 19.62 -19.16
CA ALA A 471 -18.44 20.17 -17.99
C ALA A 471 -16.92 19.99 -18.09
N ASP A 472 -16.16 20.93 -17.52
CA ASP A 472 -14.72 20.76 -17.32
C ASP A 472 -14.47 20.08 -15.98
N LEU A 473 -14.07 18.81 -15.99
CA LEU A 473 -13.78 17.99 -14.80
C LEU A 473 -12.29 17.64 -14.71
N SER A 474 -11.44 18.40 -15.40
CA SER A 474 -9.99 18.18 -15.36
C SER A 474 -9.48 18.17 -13.91
N ASP A 475 -8.70 17.15 -13.57
CA ASP A 475 -8.12 16.92 -12.24
C ASP A 475 -9.15 16.83 -11.09
N ALA A 476 -10.44 16.63 -11.38
CA ALA A 476 -11.48 16.42 -10.35
C ALA A 476 -11.38 15.03 -9.69
N ASP A 477 -11.82 14.90 -8.44
CA ASP A 477 -11.78 13.65 -7.66
C ASP A 477 -13.18 13.04 -7.49
N PHE A 478 -13.43 11.90 -8.14
CA PHE A 478 -14.65 11.09 -8.05
C PHE A 478 -14.45 9.80 -7.25
N GLY A 479 -13.35 9.65 -6.51
CA GLY A 479 -13.03 8.42 -5.78
C GLY A 479 -14.21 7.88 -4.98
N LEU A 480 -14.57 6.62 -5.20
CA LEU A 480 -15.71 5.95 -4.54
C LEU A 480 -17.09 6.63 -4.73
N ALA A 481 -17.25 7.57 -5.65
CA ALA A 481 -18.54 8.23 -5.91
C ALA A 481 -19.51 7.30 -6.63
N ASN A 482 -20.81 7.44 -6.35
CA ASN A 482 -21.85 6.73 -7.09
C ASN A 482 -22.27 7.53 -8.33
N ILE A 483 -21.76 7.17 -9.51
CA ILE A 483 -22.05 7.85 -10.78
C ILE A 483 -23.11 7.13 -11.65
N GLU A 484 -23.92 6.22 -11.07
CA GLU A 484 -24.92 5.45 -11.82
C GLU A 484 -25.84 6.37 -12.65
N GLY A 485 -25.87 6.20 -13.98
CA GLY A 485 -26.70 6.99 -14.89
C GLY A 485 -26.24 8.44 -15.08
N ALA A 486 -25.06 8.82 -14.59
CA ALA A 486 -24.49 10.14 -14.84
C ALA A 486 -24.13 10.31 -16.34
N ASN A 487 -24.32 11.52 -16.86
CA ASN A 487 -24.03 11.85 -18.26
C ASN A 487 -22.70 12.62 -18.37
N PHE A 488 -21.67 12.00 -18.98
CA PHE A 488 -20.35 12.60 -19.20
C PHE A 488 -20.11 13.03 -20.66
N GLN A 489 -21.14 13.06 -21.51
CA GLN A 489 -21.00 13.41 -22.91
C GLN A 489 -20.29 14.77 -23.09
N ASP A 490 -19.25 14.83 -23.93
CA ASP A 490 -18.45 16.02 -24.21
C ASP A 490 -17.70 16.62 -22.99
N ALA A 491 -17.71 15.96 -21.82
CA ALA A 491 -16.99 16.43 -20.63
C ALA A 491 -15.47 16.27 -20.79
N ASN A 492 -14.69 17.17 -20.19
CA ASN A 492 -13.23 17.03 -20.11
C ASN A 492 -12.85 16.26 -18.83
N LEU A 493 -12.27 15.06 -18.97
CA LEU A 493 -11.94 14.16 -17.87
C LEU A 493 -10.40 13.96 -17.71
N ASP A 494 -9.59 14.86 -18.28
CA ASP A 494 -8.13 14.78 -18.22
C ASP A 494 -7.65 14.84 -16.76
N GLY A 495 -6.85 13.85 -16.34
CA GLY A 495 -6.35 13.77 -14.95
C GLY A 495 -7.39 13.49 -13.87
N THR A 496 -8.67 13.30 -14.21
CA THR A 496 -9.73 13.01 -13.24
C THR A 496 -9.43 11.71 -12.47
N GLN A 497 -9.67 11.72 -11.15
CA GLN A 497 -9.47 10.58 -10.27
C GLN A 497 -10.78 9.80 -10.13
N PHE A 498 -10.87 8.63 -10.76
CA PHE A 498 -12.04 7.75 -10.75
C PHE A 498 -11.79 6.44 -10.00
N TYR A 499 -10.86 6.40 -9.04
CA TYR A 499 -10.48 5.17 -8.36
C TYR A 499 -11.67 4.53 -7.60
N HIS A 500 -11.84 3.21 -7.76
CA HIS A 500 -12.96 2.41 -7.23
C HIS A 500 -14.38 2.79 -7.72
N VAL A 501 -14.49 3.45 -8.87
CA VAL A 501 -15.79 3.85 -9.43
C VAL A 501 -16.38 2.74 -10.32
N LYS A 502 -17.71 2.57 -10.27
CA LYS A 502 -18.42 1.60 -11.12
C LYS A 502 -18.95 2.28 -12.38
N PHE A 503 -18.39 1.94 -13.55
CA PHE A 503 -18.80 2.49 -14.86
C PHE A 503 -19.71 1.56 -15.67
N ALA A 504 -20.16 0.42 -15.13
CA ALA A 504 -20.96 -0.54 -15.87
C ALA A 504 -22.21 0.11 -16.50
N GLY A 505 -22.32 0.04 -17.83
CA GLY A 505 -23.42 0.63 -18.60
C GLY A 505 -23.40 2.15 -18.75
N ILE A 506 -22.35 2.83 -18.26
CA ILE A 506 -22.18 4.27 -18.46
C ILE A 506 -21.56 4.50 -19.84
N ASP A 507 -22.23 5.34 -20.61
CA ASP A 507 -21.70 5.85 -21.86
C ASP A 507 -20.73 7.01 -21.57
N ILE A 508 -19.44 6.70 -21.60
CA ILE A 508 -18.36 7.70 -21.55
C ILE A 508 -17.79 7.98 -22.94
N SER A 509 -18.46 7.50 -24.00
CA SER A 509 -18.05 7.83 -25.38
C SER A 509 -18.16 9.33 -25.61
N ASN A 510 -17.21 9.87 -26.36
CA ASN A 510 -17.08 11.31 -26.62
C ASN A 510 -16.80 12.17 -25.37
N ALA A 511 -16.35 11.60 -24.25
CA ALA A 511 -15.61 12.40 -23.27
C ALA A 511 -14.34 12.93 -23.96
N ASN A 512 -14.14 14.25 -23.95
CA ASN A 512 -13.18 14.92 -24.83
C ASN A 512 -11.72 14.58 -24.51
N ASN A 513 -11.43 14.02 -23.33
CA ASN A 513 -10.09 13.58 -22.92
C ASN A 513 -10.16 12.77 -21.62
N VAL A 514 -9.63 11.54 -21.57
CA VAL A 514 -9.33 10.80 -20.31
C VAL A 514 -7.85 10.43 -20.20
N ALA A 515 -7.00 11.04 -21.04
CA ALA A 515 -5.56 10.85 -20.93
C ALA A 515 -5.14 11.20 -19.50
N ARG A 516 -4.26 10.39 -18.90
CA ARG A 516 -3.82 10.53 -17.50
C ARG A 516 -4.89 10.32 -16.40
N ALA A 517 -6.13 9.95 -16.73
CA ALA A 517 -7.12 9.65 -15.70
C ALA A 517 -6.67 8.45 -14.85
N ASN A 518 -6.95 8.52 -13.54
CA ASN A 518 -6.74 7.39 -12.64
C ASN A 518 -8.03 6.59 -12.55
N LEU A 519 -8.07 5.47 -13.26
CA LEU A 519 -9.19 4.54 -13.33
C LEU A 519 -8.93 3.26 -12.53
N SER A 520 -7.94 3.29 -11.62
CA SER A 520 -7.53 2.12 -10.87
C SER A 520 -8.66 1.56 -10.01
N HIS A 521 -8.73 0.23 -9.90
CA HIS A 521 -9.78 -0.52 -9.17
C HIS A 521 -11.22 -0.30 -9.64
N SER A 522 -11.42 0.38 -10.78
CA SER A 522 -12.75 0.67 -11.31
C SER A 522 -13.30 -0.49 -12.13
N ASN A 523 -14.61 -0.52 -12.35
CA ASN A 523 -15.25 -1.51 -13.22
C ASN A 523 -15.70 -0.90 -14.53
N LEU A 524 -14.98 -1.22 -15.61
CA LEU A 524 -15.22 -0.80 -17.00
C LEU A 524 -15.74 -1.94 -17.90
N SER A 525 -16.04 -3.14 -17.38
CA SER A 525 -16.38 -4.33 -18.21
C SER A 525 -17.59 -4.18 -19.15
N GLU A 526 -18.46 -3.20 -18.91
CA GLU A 526 -19.63 -2.87 -19.74
C GLU A 526 -19.68 -1.38 -20.11
N ALA A 527 -18.59 -0.64 -19.92
CA ALA A 527 -18.49 0.74 -20.36
C ALA A 527 -18.39 0.81 -21.89
N ILE A 528 -18.95 1.86 -22.49
CA ILE A 528 -18.79 2.13 -23.92
C ILE A 528 -17.56 3.03 -24.07
N LEU A 529 -16.48 2.48 -24.62
CA LEU A 529 -15.17 3.17 -24.74
C LEU A 529 -14.88 3.71 -26.15
N THR A 530 -15.90 3.88 -26.99
CA THR A 530 -15.74 4.37 -28.36
C THR A 530 -15.11 5.78 -28.36
N ASP A 531 -14.09 5.98 -29.21
CA ASP A 531 -13.37 7.26 -29.37
C ASP A 531 -12.66 7.83 -28.11
N ILE A 532 -12.47 7.01 -27.07
CA ILE A 532 -11.75 7.40 -25.84
C ILE A 532 -10.25 7.19 -25.99
N ASP A 533 -9.46 8.21 -25.60
CA ASP A 533 -8.00 8.12 -25.46
C ASP A 533 -7.59 7.59 -24.07
N LEU A 534 -7.16 6.33 -24.00
CA LEU A 534 -6.68 5.69 -22.77
C LEU A 534 -5.15 5.82 -22.57
N SER A 535 -4.45 6.58 -23.42
CA SER A 535 -3.01 6.71 -23.31
C SER A 535 -2.61 7.36 -21.99
N SER A 536 -1.55 6.84 -21.39
CA SER A 536 -1.02 7.30 -20.09
C SER A 536 -1.99 7.20 -18.89
N SER A 537 -3.14 6.52 -19.03
CA SER A 537 -4.08 6.30 -17.91
C SER A 537 -3.57 5.23 -16.94
N ASP A 538 -3.96 5.34 -15.68
CA ASP A 538 -3.74 4.29 -14.69
C ASP A 538 -4.97 3.37 -14.65
N LEU A 539 -4.83 2.16 -15.19
CA LEU A 539 -5.85 1.10 -15.20
C LEU A 539 -5.46 -0.05 -14.25
N SER A 540 -4.68 0.24 -13.21
CA SER A 540 -4.26 -0.78 -12.25
C SER A 540 -5.48 -1.39 -11.54
N PHE A 541 -5.59 -2.71 -11.51
CA PHE A 541 -6.69 -3.45 -10.88
C PHE A 541 -8.10 -3.14 -11.44
N THR A 542 -8.17 -2.49 -12.59
CA THR A 542 -9.42 -2.16 -13.26
C THR A 542 -10.02 -3.39 -13.92
N ASN A 543 -11.33 -3.58 -13.80
CA ASN A 543 -12.04 -4.62 -14.53
C ASN A 543 -12.37 -4.13 -15.95
N LEU A 544 -11.60 -4.63 -16.92
CA LEU A 544 -11.72 -4.40 -18.36
C LEU A 544 -12.23 -5.65 -19.08
N SER A 545 -12.81 -6.60 -18.35
CA SER A 545 -13.23 -7.87 -18.94
C SER A 545 -14.22 -7.64 -20.09
N ARG A 546 -14.03 -8.39 -21.19
CA ARG A 546 -14.80 -8.32 -22.44
C ARG A 546 -14.76 -6.99 -23.20
N GLN A 547 -13.93 -6.03 -22.80
CA GLN A 547 -13.77 -4.78 -23.54
C GLN A 547 -13.08 -4.99 -24.88
N ASP A 548 -13.52 -4.24 -25.90
CA ASP A 548 -12.78 -4.10 -27.15
C ASP A 548 -11.84 -2.91 -27.05
N LEU A 549 -10.56 -3.19 -26.92
CA LEU A 549 -9.47 -2.21 -26.85
C LEU A 549 -8.61 -2.25 -28.12
N SER A 550 -9.07 -2.92 -29.19
CA SER A 550 -8.25 -3.20 -30.37
C SER A 550 -7.82 -1.97 -31.15
N ASP A 551 -8.60 -0.88 -31.07
CA ASP A 551 -8.34 0.43 -31.68
C ASP A 551 -7.61 1.41 -30.74
N LYS A 552 -7.35 1.03 -29.48
CA LYS A 552 -6.84 1.96 -28.45
C LYS A 552 -5.32 2.04 -28.42
N ASP A 553 -4.81 3.26 -28.26
CA ASP A 553 -3.42 3.48 -27.88
C ASP A 553 -3.27 3.28 -26.37
N LEU A 554 -2.53 2.24 -25.99
CA LEU A 554 -2.22 1.95 -24.58
C LEU A 554 -0.81 2.42 -24.19
N THR A 555 -0.20 3.32 -24.95
CA THR A 555 1.13 3.87 -24.65
C THR A 555 1.14 4.50 -23.25
N LYS A 556 2.12 4.11 -22.42
CA LYS A 556 2.29 4.54 -21.01
C LYS A 556 1.12 4.19 -20.06
N THR A 557 0.12 3.44 -20.52
CA THR A 557 -0.96 2.97 -19.66
C THR A 557 -0.42 1.95 -18.65
N ILE A 558 -0.85 2.05 -17.38
CA ILE A 558 -0.50 1.12 -16.31
C ILE A 558 -1.61 0.07 -16.20
N LEU A 559 -1.26 -1.23 -16.28
CA LEU A 559 -2.22 -2.36 -16.28
C LEU A 559 -1.92 -3.37 -15.18
N LEU A 560 -1.23 -2.93 -14.12
CA LEU A 560 -0.89 -3.74 -12.95
C LEU A 560 -2.16 -4.33 -12.32
N GLY A 561 -2.30 -5.64 -12.25
CA GLY A 561 -3.47 -6.28 -11.62
C GLY A 561 -4.79 -6.17 -12.37
N ALA A 562 -4.82 -5.58 -13.57
CA ALA A 562 -6.05 -5.37 -14.33
C ALA A 562 -6.72 -6.71 -14.72
N ASP A 563 -8.06 -6.76 -14.67
CA ASP A 563 -8.82 -7.90 -15.19
C ASP A 563 -9.16 -7.68 -16.66
N LEU A 564 -8.41 -8.33 -17.54
CA LEU A 564 -8.52 -8.32 -18.99
C LEU A 564 -9.24 -9.57 -19.52
N THR A 565 -9.97 -10.31 -18.67
CA THR A 565 -10.64 -11.57 -19.05
C THR A 565 -11.49 -11.39 -20.31
N ASN A 566 -11.19 -12.15 -21.36
CA ASN A 566 -11.83 -12.09 -22.69
C ASN A 566 -11.81 -10.70 -23.38
N ALA A 567 -10.92 -9.77 -22.99
CA ALA A 567 -10.74 -8.51 -23.68
C ALA A 567 -10.08 -8.69 -25.06
N ILE A 568 -10.36 -7.78 -26.00
CA ILE A 568 -9.68 -7.71 -27.30
C ILE A 568 -8.62 -6.62 -27.21
N LEU A 569 -7.34 -7.01 -27.17
CA LEU A 569 -6.24 -6.06 -26.97
C LEU A 569 -5.64 -5.55 -28.29
N PRO A 570 -5.01 -4.36 -28.30
CA PRO A 570 -4.30 -3.83 -29.46
C PRO A 570 -2.97 -4.57 -29.70
N ASN A 571 -2.16 -4.10 -30.65
CA ASN A 571 -0.79 -4.55 -30.92
C ASN A 571 0.03 -3.33 -31.38
N PRO A 572 1.17 -2.98 -30.76
CA PRO A 572 1.96 -3.72 -29.75
C PRO A 572 1.49 -3.58 -28.29
N LEU A 573 1.95 -4.51 -27.45
CA LEU A 573 1.81 -4.55 -25.99
C LEU A 573 3.18 -4.60 -25.27
N SER A 574 4.26 -4.27 -25.97
CA SER A 574 5.64 -4.31 -25.46
C SER A 574 5.90 -3.30 -24.33
N GLY A 575 6.80 -3.64 -23.40
CA GLY A 575 7.28 -2.76 -22.32
C GLY A 575 6.25 -2.50 -21.22
N LYS A 576 5.23 -3.35 -21.08
CA LYS A 576 4.11 -3.14 -20.15
C LYS A 576 4.28 -3.93 -18.87
N ASN A 577 3.93 -3.31 -17.74
CA ASN A 577 3.76 -4.02 -16.47
C ASN A 577 2.34 -4.59 -16.38
N PHE A 578 2.27 -5.93 -16.40
CA PHE A 578 1.07 -6.75 -16.22
C PHE A 578 1.16 -7.63 -14.97
N THR A 579 2.01 -7.29 -14.00
CA THR A 579 2.14 -8.06 -12.77
C THR A 579 0.75 -8.21 -12.11
N ASN A 580 0.39 -9.41 -11.66
CA ASN A 580 -0.93 -9.75 -11.07
C ASN A 580 -2.15 -9.62 -12.00
N ALA A 581 -2.00 -9.26 -13.28
CA ALA A 581 -3.15 -9.09 -14.18
C ALA A 581 -3.83 -10.42 -14.54
N ILE A 582 -5.08 -10.36 -14.99
CA ILE A 582 -5.89 -11.53 -15.38
C ILE A 582 -6.16 -11.49 -16.89
N PHE A 583 -5.61 -12.43 -17.64
CA PHE A 583 -5.73 -12.54 -19.11
C PHE A 583 -6.64 -13.68 -19.55
N ASN A 584 -7.45 -14.24 -18.66
CA ASN A 584 -8.16 -15.47 -18.94
C ASN A 584 -8.96 -15.40 -20.27
N GLY A 585 -8.71 -16.34 -21.17
CA GLY A 585 -9.36 -16.43 -22.49
C GLY A 585 -8.92 -15.39 -23.53
N VAL A 586 -7.92 -14.54 -23.25
CA VAL A 586 -7.44 -13.52 -24.20
C VAL A 586 -6.65 -14.15 -25.34
N ASN A 587 -6.82 -13.61 -26.55
CA ASN A 587 -6.02 -14.02 -27.70
C ASN A 587 -4.80 -13.11 -27.89
N LEU A 588 -3.62 -13.59 -27.47
CA LEU A 588 -2.34 -12.88 -27.61
C LEU A 588 -1.46 -13.42 -28.76
N SER A 589 -1.99 -14.33 -29.59
CA SER A 589 -1.21 -14.95 -30.66
C SER A 589 -0.66 -13.92 -31.66
N GLY A 590 0.62 -14.01 -31.98
CA GLY A 590 1.26 -13.11 -32.95
C GLY A 590 1.44 -11.66 -32.49
N LYS A 591 1.05 -11.32 -31.25
CA LYS A 591 1.22 -9.97 -30.71
C LYS A 591 2.63 -9.76 -30.19
N ASP A 592 3.06 -8.50 -30.16
CA ASP A 592 4.32 -8.09 -29.55
C ASP A 592 4.12 -7.76 -28.07
N MET A 593 4.75 -8.53 -27.19
CA MET A 593 4.76 -8.34 -25.74
C MET A 593 6.19 -8.33 -25.20
N SER A 594 7.16 -7.98 -26.06
CA SER A 594 8.56 -7.91 -25.67
C SER A 594 8.77 -6.92 -24.52
N ASP A 595 9.70 -7.22 -23.62
CA ASP A 595 10.04 -6.39 -22.43
C ASP A 595 8.87 -6.15 -21.46
N SER A 596 7.81 -6.97 -21.51
CA SER A 596 6.67 -6.89 -20.60
C SER A 596 6.81 -7.81 -19.38
N ASP A 597 6.17 -7.46 -18.27
CA ASP A 597 6.19 -8.22 -17.02
C ASP A 597 4.82 -8.84 -16.71
N PHE A 598 4.73 -10.17 -16.78
CA PHE A 598 3.54 -10.98 -16.48
C PHE A 598 3.64 -11.71 -15.13
N SER A 599 4.55 -11.31 -14.24
CA SER A 599 4.77 -11.98 -12.95
C SER A 599 3.47 -12.09 -12.14
N HIS A 600 3.20 -13.27 -11.58
CA HIS A 600 1.98 -13.58 -10.82
C HIS A 600 0.65 -13.40 -11.58
N SER A 601 0.68 -13.23 -12.91
CA SER A 601 -0.54 -13.09 -13.71
C SER A 601 -1.31 -14.41 -13.83
N LYS A 602 -2.64 -14.30 -14.03
CA LYS A 602 -3.51 -15.43 -14.36
C LYS A 602 -3.75 -15.44 -15.86
N ILE A 603 -3.41 -16.52 -16.53
CA ILE A 603 -3.41 -16.59 -18.00
C ILE A 603 -4.17 -17.81 -18.53
N ASP A 604 -5.19 -18.26 -17.78
CA ASP A 604 -5.94 -19.48 -18.10
C ASP A 604 -6.61 -19.36 -19.48
N ASN A 605 -6.42 -20.35 -20.35
CA ASN A 605 -6.93 -20.36 -21.72
C ASN A 605 -6.47 -19.16 -22.60
N THR A 606 -5.39 -18.48 -22.22
CA THR A 606 -4.78 -17.41 -23.03
C THR A 606 -4.02 -18.02 -24.20
N ASN A 607 -4.16 -17.46 -25.41
CA ASN A 607 -3.43 -17.94 -26.58
C ASN A 607 -2.10 -17.18 -26.74
N LEU A 608 -0.97 -17.87 -26.59
CA LEU A 608 0.38 -17.29 -26.72
C LEU A 608 1.16 -17.82 -27.93
N GLU A 609 0.52 -18.55 -28.84
CA GLU A 609 1.19 -19.10 -30.03
C GLU A 609 1.69 -17.99 -30.97
N ASN A 610 2.92 -18.12 -31.47
CA ASN A 610 3.59 -17.15 -32.35
C ASN A 610 3.79 -15.74 -31.75
N ALA A 611 3.61 -15.58 -30.45
CA ALA A 611 3.83 -14.31 -29.76
C ALA A 611 5.32 -13.92 -29.76
N ASN A 612 5.60 -12.61 -29.84
CA ASN A 612 6.93 -12.10 -29.48
C ASN A 612 6.96 -11.85 -27.97
N LEU A 613 7.69 -12.69 -27.25
CA LEU A 613 7.88 -12.68 -25.79
C LEU A 613 9.36 -12.44 -25.44
N THR A 614 10.12 -11.79 -26.32
CA THR A 614 11.51 -11.42 -26.07
C THR A 614 11.62 -10.59 -24.78
N LEU A 615 12.52 -10.95 -23.87
CA LEU A 615 12.74 -10.28 -22.57
C LEU A 615 11.51 -10.24 -21.64
N THR A 616 10.46 -10.99 -21.94
CA THR A 616 9.25 -11.02 -21.10
C THR A 616 9.51 -11.76 -19.78
N MET A 617 8.95 -11.26 -18.68
CA MET A 617 9.04 -11.90 -17.36
C MET A 617 7.77 -12.67 -17.01
N PHE A 618 7.91 -13.98 -16.78
CA PHE A 618 6.89 -14.85 -16.20
C PHE A 618 7.44 -15.42 -14.89
N VAL A 619 7.37 -14.66 -13.81
CA VAL A 619 7.75 -15.15 -12.47
C VAL A 619 6.52 -15.70 -11.76
N ASP A 620 6.58 -16.95 -11.31
CA ASP A 620 5.50 -17.62 -10.57
C ASP A 620 4.15 -17.63 -11.33
N VAL A 621 4.21 -18.09 -12.59
CA VAL A 621 3.05 -18.19 -13.50
C VAL A 621 2.81 -19.63 -13.91
N ASP A 622 1.54 -20.07 -13.93
CA ASP A 622 1.16 -21.40 -14.38
C ASP A 622 0.86 -21.43 -15.88
N LEU A 623 1.89 -21.67 -16.71
CA LEU A 623 1.74 -21.78 -18.16
C LEU A 623 1.08 -23.09 -18.59
N THR A 624 0.83 -24.04 -17.69
CA THR A 624 0.13 -25.28 -18.07
C THR A 624 -1.34 -25.06 -18.40
N LYS A 625 -1.88 -23.88 -18.06
CA LYS A 625 -3.28 -23.50 -18.27
C LYS A 625 -3.51 -22.69 -19.53
N ILE A 626 -2.48 -22.30 -20.27
CA ILE A 626 -2.62 -21.54 -21.52
C ILE A 626 -3.38 -22.36 -22.57
N LYS A 627 -3.95 -21.69 -23.56
CA LYS A 627 -4.69 -22.33 -24.63
C LYS A 627 -3.82 -23.38 -25.32
N ASN A 628 -4.39 -24.56 -25.55
CA ASN A 628 -3.70 -25.73 -26.11
C ASN A 628 -2.46 -26.21 -25.35
N LYS A 629 -2.16 -25.63 -24.17
CA LYS A 629 -0.90 -25.85 -23.45
C LYS A 629 0.33 -25.60 -24.35
N SER A 630 0.28 -24.55 -25.15
CA SER A 630 1.17 -24.34 -26.31
C SER A 630 1.78 -22.94 -26.33
N LEU A 631 3.09 -22.88 -26.50
CA LEU A 631 3.88 -21.70 -26.86
C LEU A 631 4.46 -21.87 -28.28
N ALA A 632 3.80 -22.64 -29.13
CA ALA A 632 4.32 -22.97 -30.44
C ALA A 632 4.61 -21.70 -31.27
N GLY A 633 5.79 -21.64 -31.88
CA GLY A 633 6.26 -20.52 -32.70
C GLY A 633 6.59 -19.23 -31.94
N ALA A 634 6.50 -19.20 -30.60
CA ALA A 634 6.78 -18.00 -29.84
C ALA A 634 8.28 -17.66 -29.81
N ASP A 635 8.60 -16.37 -29.91
CA ASP A 635 9.97 -15.88 -29.67
C ASP A 635 10.15 -15.66 -28.18
N LEU A 636 10.98 -16.49 -27.53
CA LEU A 636 11.22 -16.42 -26.10
C LEU A 636 12.62 -15.90 -25.78
N PHE A 637 13.33 -15.24 -26.71
CA PHE A 637 14.70 -14.75 -26.49
C PHE A 637 14.82 -14.00 -25.14
N ALA A 638 15.71 -14.47 -24.26
CA ALA A 638 15.98 -13.90 -22.94
C ALA A 638 14.75 -13.75 -22.02
N ALA A 639 13.65 -14.46 -22.29
CA ALA A 639 12.49 -14.49 -21.41
C ALA A 639 12.81 -15.22 -20.10
N SER A 640 12.21 -14.76 -19.01
CA SER A 640 12.30 -15.40 -17.69
C SER A 640 11.03 -16.18 -17.36
N PHE A 641 11.21 -17.40 -16.86
CA PHE A 641 10.15 -18.28 -16.37
C PHE A 641 10.40 -18.69 -14.91
N ALA A 642 11.08 -17.85 -14.14
CA ALA A 642 11.52 -18.22 -12.79
C ALA A 642 10.33 -18.66 -11.92
N HIS A 643 10.47 -19.79 -11.21
CA HIS A 643 9.41 -20.40 -10.39
C HIS A 643 8.12 -20.81 -11.13
N SER A 644 8.04 -20.61 -12.45
CA SER A 644 6.83 -20.89 -13.23
C SER A 644 6.64 -22.38 -13.52
N ASN A 645 5.41 -22.76 -13.89
CA ASN A 645 5.07 -24.12 -14.27
C ASN A 645 4.84 -24.23 -15.79
N LEU A 646 5.77 -24.88 -16.47
CA LEU A 646 5.75 -25.19 -17.90
C LEU A 646 5.68 -26.70 -18.18
N SER A 647 5.35 -27.52 -17.17
CA SER A 647 5.38 -28.99 -17.31
C SER A 647 4.53 -29.47 -18.48
N GLY A 648 5.14 -30.18 -19.44
CA GLY A 648 4.51 -30.67 -20.66
C GLY A 648 3.91 -29.59 -21.57
N VAL A 649 4.39 -28.34 -21.50
CA VAL A 649 4.03 -27.29 -22.47
C VAL A 649 4.67 -27.59 -23.82
N ASN A 650 3.91 -27.42 -24.90
CA ASN A 650 4.40 -27.58 -26.26
C ASN A 650 5.24 -26.36 -26.68
N LEU A 651 6.51 -26.61 -27.03
CA LEU A 651 7.47 -25.61 -27.49
C LEU A 651 7.79 -25.72 -29.00
N ALA A 652 6.92 -26.36 -29.78
CA ALA A 652 7.15 -26.57 -31.21
C ALA A 652 7.43 -25.24 -31.94
N GLY A 653 8.61 -25.11 -32.55
CA GLY A 653 9.04 -23.91 -33.25
C GLY A 653 9.32 -22.69 -32.36
N ALA A 654 9.34 -22.85 -31.03
CA ALA A 654 9.73 -21.75 -30.14
C ALA A 654 11.24 -21.46 -30.25
N ILE A 655 11.61 -20.19 -30.07
CA ILE A 655 13.00 -19.72 -30.03
C ILE A 655 13.43 -19.61 -28.56
N LEU A 656 14.43 -20.40 -28.17
CA LEU A 656 15.02 -20.44 -26.83
C LEU A 656 16.49 -20.00 -26.89
N ASP A 657 16.76 -18.85 -26.30
CA ASP A 657 18.11 -18.28 -26.20
C ASP A 657 18.23 -17.47 -24.92
N ALA A 658 19.31 -17.66 -24.15
CA ALA A 658 19.56 -16.95 -22.89
C ALA A 658 18.39 -16.93 -21.86
N ASN A 659 17.50 -17.92 -21.92
CA ASN A 659 16.34 -17.99 -21.03
C ASN A 659 16.70 -18.27 -19.58
N ASN A 660 15.94 -17.67 -18.67
CA ASN A 660 16.03 -17.95 -17.24
C ASN A 660 14.91 -18.91 -16.82
N PHE A 661 15.27 -20.16 -16.50
CA PHE A 661 14.39 -21.20 -16.00
C PHE A 661 14.66 -21.55 -14.52
N TRP A 662 15.14 -20.60 -13.72
CA TRP A 662 15.44 -20.84 -12.31
C TRP A 662 14.20 -21.36 -11.56
N LYS A 663 14.31 -22.56 -10.96
CA LYS A 663 13.22 -23.24 -10.24
C LYS A 663 11.95 -23.48 -11.07
N THR A 664 12.02 -23.41 -12.39
CA THR A 664 10.88 -23.69 -13.26
C THR A 664 10.55 -25.18 -13.27
N ASN A 665 9.26 -25.54 -13.27
CA ASN A 665 8.82 -26.91 -13.55
C ASN A 665 8.66 -27.12 -15.05
N LEU A 666 9.58 -27.85 -15.66
CA LEU A 666 9.65 -28.22 -17.09
C LEU A 666 9.50 -29.74 -17.28
N SER A 667 8.91 -30.44 -16.31
CA SER A 667 8.81 -31.90 -16.38
C SER A 667 8.00 -32.34 -17.62
N GLY A 668 8.51 -33.35 -18.33
CA GLY A 668 7.89 -33.88 -19.54
C GLY A 668 7.90 -32.96 -20.77
N VAL A 669 8.65 -31.85 -20.76
CA VAL A 669 8.78 -30.97 -21.94
C VAL A 669 9.67 -31.61 -23.00
N ASP A 670 9.28 -31.50 -24.26
CA ASP A 670 10.06 -31.94 -25.42
C ASP A 670 10.81 -30.75 -26.03
N PHE A 671 12.14 -30.76 -25.92
CA PHE A 671 13.01 -29.72 -26.48
C PHE A 671 13.44 -30.02 -27.91
N THR A 672 13.16 -31.21 -28.45
CA THR A 672 13.54 -31.61 -29.81
C THR A 672 12.74 -30.88 -30.90
N VAL A 673 11.61 -30.29 -30.52
CA VAL A 673 10.69 -29.60 -31.43
C VAL A 673 10.95 -28.09 -31.52
N THR A 674 11.97 -27.56 -30.84
CA THR A 674 12.29 -26.13 -30.84
C THR A 674 13.02 -25.70 -32.12
N ASP A 675 12.76 -24.49 -32.62
CA ASP A 675 13.38 -24.00 -33.88
C ASP A 675 14.83 -23.56 -33.66
N VAL A 676 15.05 -22.88 -32.54
CA VAL A 676 16.36 -22.41 -32.12
C VAL A 676 16.50 -22.71 -30.63
N ILE A 677 17.53 -23.48 -30.29
CA ILE A 677 18.00 -23.64 -28.92
C ILE A 677 19.49 -23.35 -28.89
N THR A 678 19.89 -22.31 -28.18
CA THR A 678 21.26 -21.74 -28.21
C THR A 678 21.84 -21.61 -26.79
N ASP A 679 22.90 -20.82 -26.66
CA ASP A 679 23.76 -20.80 -25.49
C ASP A 679 23.13 -19.98 -24.34
N GLY A 680 23.52 -20.27 -23.09
CA GLY A 680 23.19 -19.41 -21.96
C GLY A 680 21.87 -19.70 -21.24
N LEU A 681 21.16 -20.77 -21.58
CA LEU A 681 19.95 -21.20 -20.84
C LEU A 681 20.30 -21.55 -19.38
N ALA A 682 19.49 -21.05 -18.45
CA ALA A 682 19.68 -21.24 -17.01
C ALA A 682 18.57 -22.09 -16.39
N PHE A 683 18.76 -23.42 -16.36
CA PHE A 683 17.89 -24.40 -15.71
C PHE A 683 18.26 -24.65 -14.23
N ILE A 684 18.75 -23.63 -13.54
CA ILE A 684 19.22 -23.75 -12.15
C ILE A 684 18.05 -24.19 -11.25
N GLU A 685 18.22 -25.28 -10.49
CA GLU A 685 17.19 -25.86 -9.61
C GLU A 685 15.86 -26.20 -10.34
N ALA A 686 15.85 -26.27 -11.68
CA ALA A 686 14.65 -26.56 -12.45
C ALA A 686 14.24 -28.03 -12.33
N ASN A 687 12.94 -28.32 -12.40
CA ASN A 687 12.45 -29.69 -12.52
C ASN A 687 12.25 -30.06 -14.00
N LEU A 688 13.16 -30.86 -14.54
CA LEU A 688 13.19 -31.34 -15.92
C LEU A 688 12.99 -32.86 -16.00
N SER A 689 12.40 -33.47 -14.99
CA SER A 689 12.15 -34.91 -14.99
C SER A 689 11.33 -35.34 -16.21
N ASN A 690 11.72 -36.45 -16.84
CA ASN A 690 11.08 -37.00 -18.05
C ASN A 690 11.11 -36.08 -19.28
N SER A 691 11.93 -35.02 -19.29
CA SER A 691 12.09 -34.15 -20.47
C SER A 691 12.87 -34.84 -21.60
N ASN A 692 12.64 -34.40 -22.84
CA ASN A 692 13.27 -34.96 -24.03
C ASN A 692 14.24 -33.96 -24.67
N PHE A 693 15.50 -34.35 -24.75
CA PHE A 693 16.62 -33.63 -25.37
C PHE A 693 17.34 -34.49 -26.43
N GLU A 694 16.69 -35.53 -26.99
CA GLU A 694 17.34 -36.42 -27.96
C GLU A 694 17.90 -35.64 -29.17
N GLY A 695 19.20 -35.75 -29.39
CA GLY A 695 19.91 -35.08 -30.49
C GLY A 695 20.03 -33.56 -30.33
N VAL A 696 19.54 -32.98 -29.24
CA VAL A 696 19.61 -31.53 -29.02
C VAL A 696 21.04 -31.12 -28.73
N ASN A 697 21.52 -30.07 -29.42
CA ASN A 697 22.85 -29.53 -29.18
C ASN A 697 22.80 -28.33 -28.22
N LEU A 698 23.11 -28.60 -26.95
CA LEU A 698 23.27 -27.61 -25.87
C LEU A 698 24.73 -27.20 -25.66
N SER A 699 25.63 -27.62 -26.55
CA SER A 699 27.03 -27.18 -26.51
C SER A 699 27.14 -25.74 -27.00
N PRO A 700 28.05 -24.93 -26.43
CA PRO A 700 28.32 -23.60 -26.93
C PRO A 700 28.60 -23.59 -28.42
N LYS A 701 27.85 -22.76 -29.16
CA LYS A 701 27.96 -22.70 -30.64
C LYS A 701 29.07 -21.76 -31.08
N GLU A 702 29.27 -20.66 -30.35
CA GLU A 702 30.21 -19.61 -30.72
C GLU A 702 31.21 -19.30 -29.61
N GLN A 703 32.44 -18.93 -30.01
CA GLN A 703 33.44 -18.36 -29.11
C GLN A 703 33.45 -16.85 -29.28
N TYR A 704 33.26 -16.16 -28.17
CA TYR A 704 33.25 -14.71 -28.11
C TYR A 704 34.63 -14.19 -27.72
N PHE A 705 35.00 -13.04 -28.26
CA PHE A 705 36.23 -12.33 -27.94
C PHE A 705 35.91 -10.88 -27.58
N GLN A 706 36.30 -10.44 -26.39
CA GLN A 706 36.09 -9.08 -25.94
C GLN A 706 37.34 -8.53 -25.27
N VAL A 707 37.64 -7.24 -25.52
CA VAL A 707 38.73 -6.51 -24.85
C VAL A 707 38.12 -5.61 -23.79
N PHE A 708 38.55 -5.81 -22.54
CA PHE A 708 38.12 -5.02 -21.39
C PHE A 708 39.19 -4.00 -21.02
N GLU A 709 38.87 -2.72 -21.20
CA GLU A 709 39.80 -1.62 -20.96
C GLU A 709 40.21 -1.51 -19.49
N ASN A 710 41.50 -1.30 -19.23
CA ASN A 710 42.07 -1.13 -17.89
C ASN A 710 41.85 -2.32 -16.92
N LYS A 711 41.57 -3.52 -17.46
CA LYS A 711 41.31 -4.74 -16.68
C LYS A 711 42.47 -5.73 -16.61
N ALA A 712 43.67 -5.39 -17.08
CA ALA A 712 44.83 -6.30 -17.08
C ALA A 712 45.16 -6.88 -15.68
N HIS A 713 44.86 -6.13 -14.61
CA HIS A 713 45.04 -6.57 -13.22
C HIS A 713 44.20 -7.80 -12.83
N LEU A 714 43.11 -8.09 -13.56
CA LEU A 714 42.25 -9.24 -13.29
C LEU A 714 42.84 -10.58 -13.81
N LYS A 715 43.89 -10.55 -14.66
CA LYS A 715 44.44 -11.75 -15.33
C LYS A 715 44.73 -12.92 -14.36
N ASN A 716 45.23 -12.60 -13.17
CA ASN A 716 45.69 -13.60 -12.20
C ASN A 716 44.61 -14.01 -11.19
N LEU A 717 43.37 -13.53 -11.35
CA LEU A 717 42.27 -13.94 -10.48
C LEU A 717 41.76 -15.34 -10.87
N HIS A 718 41.11 -16.00 -9.91
CA HIS A 718 40.38 -17.23 -10.18
C HIS A 718 39.27 -16.99 -11.21
N HIS A 719 38.94 -18.01 -12.03
CA HIS A 719 38.02 -17.84 -13.15
C HIS A 719 36.66 -17.22 -12.73
N THR A 720 36.10 -17.64 -11.59
CA THR A 720 34.84 -17.09 -11.06
C THR A 720 34.93 -15.60 -10.76
N LEU A 721 36.08 -15.14 -10.26
CA LEU A 721 36.32 -13.74 -9.99
C LEU A 721 36.53 -12.95 -11.29
N ILE A 722 37.16 -13.53 -12.31
CA ILE A 722 37.26 -12.90 -13.63
C ILE A 722 35.86 -12.72 -14.22
N VAL A 723 35.02 -13.76 -14.21
CA VAL A 723 33.65 -13.69 -14.72
C VAL A 723 32.85 -12.62 -13.98
N LYS A 724 32.86 -12.67 -12.63
CA LYS A 724 32.19 -11.68 -11.78
C LYS A 724 32.64 -10.24 -12.05
N ASN A 725 33.95 -10.00 -12.17
CA ASN A 725 34.49 -8.65 -12.32
C ASN A 725 34.31 -8.08 -13.74
N LEU A 726 34.12 -8.93 -14.76
CA LEU A 726 33.99 -8.51 -16.15
C LEU A 726 32.55 -8.49 -16.64
N PHE A 727 31.75 -9.45 -16.23
CA PHE A 727 30.40 -9.66 -16.75
C PHE A 727 29.33 -9.45 -15.66
N GLY A 728 29.65 -9.72 -14.39
CA GLY A 728 28.73 -9.56 -13.25
C GLY A 728 28.46 -10.88 -12.53
N ASP A 729 27.74 -10.78 -11.41
CA ASP A 729 27.17 -11.94 -10.74
C ASP A 729 26.01 -12.47 -11.63
N PHE A 730 25.86 -13.78 -11.81
CA PHE A 730 24.73 -14.44 -12.52
C PHE A 730 24.80 -14.59 -14.06
N ILE A 731 25.98 -14.73 -14.67
CA ILE A 731 26.08 -15.01 -16.11
C ILE A 731 26.75 -16.38 -16.35
N ASN A 732 26.14 -17.18 -17.22
CA ASN A 732 26.64 -18.50 -17.65
C ASN A 732 27.81 -18.38 -18.65
N ILE A 733 28.89 -17.71 -18.23
CA ILE A 733 30.09 -17.53 -19.04
C ILE A 733 31.22 -18.43 -18.56
N ARG A 734 31.84 -19.14 -19.50
CA ARG A 734 33.11 -19.81 -19.28
C ARG A 734 34.21 -19.09 -20.03
N VAL A 735 35.17 -18.53 -19.29
CA VAL A 735 36.40 -17.98 -19.85
C VAL A 735 37.28 -19.12 -20.37
N LEU A 736 37.59 -19.08 -21.66
CA LEU A 736 38.46 -20.03 -22.33
C LEU A 736 39.94 -19.60 -22.29
N SER A 737 40.20 -18.30 -22.45
CA SER A 737 41.55 -17.73 -22.37
C SER A 737 41.52 -16.25 -22.02
N THR A 738 42.63 -15.76 -21.45
CA THR A 738 42.86 -14.34 -21.20
C THR A 738 44.23 -13.91 -21.71
N GLU A 739 44.31 -12.71 -22.29
CA GLU A 739 45.53 -12.10 -22.82
C GLU A 739 45.61 -10.64 -22.34
N VAL A 740 46.78 -10.19 -21.88
CA VAL A 740 46.96 -8.79 -21.47
C VAL A 740 47.54 -7.99 -22.64
N ARG A 741 46.88 -6.88 -22.98
CA ARG A 741 47.29 -5.97 -24.05
C ARG A 741 47.43 -4.56 -23.47
N GLY A 742 48.65 -4.17 -23.10
CA GLY A 742 48.86 -2.93 -22.35
C GLY A 742 48.19 -3.01 -20.97
N ASN A 743 47.25 -2.09 -20.69
CA ASN A 743 46.45 -2.10 -19.47
C ASN A 743 45.13 -2.87 -19.62
N ASP A 744 44.84 -3.43 -20.80
CA ASP A 744 43.57 -4.08 -21.10
C ASP A 744 43.66 -5.60 -20.96
N LEU A 745 42.51 -6.23 -20.73
CA LEU A 745 42.38 -7.67 -20.70
C LEU A 745 41.50 -8.14 -21.86
N ALA A 746 42.11 -8.80 -22.83
CA ALA A 746 41.40 -9.51 -23.87
C ALA A 746 40.97 -10.89 -23.35
N VAL A 747 39.71 -11.23 -23.51
CA VAL A 747 39.10 -12.45 -22.98
C VAL A 747 38.36 -13.18 -24.10
N THR A 748 38.70 -14.45 -24.28
CA THR A 748 37.90 -15.37 -25.10
C THR A 748 37.02 -16.20 -24.19
N PHE A 749 35.73 -16.28 -24.49
CA PHE A 749 34.76 -16.95 -23.64
C PHE A 749 33.62 -17.59 -24.44
N VAL A 750 32.84 -18.44 -23.78
CA VAL A 750 31.63 -19.06 -24.32
C VAL A 750 30.48 -18.88 -23.34
N TYR A 751 29.25 -18.81 -23.84
CA TYR A 751 28.07 -18.99 -23.02
C TYR A 751 27.78 -20.49 -22.92
N PHE A 752 27.55 -21.00 -21.71
CA PHE A 752 27.22 -22.40 -21.50
C PHE A 752 25.78 -22.55 -20.98
N ASN A 753 25.19 -23.73 -21.17
CA ASN A 753 23.89 -24.06 -20.61
C ASN A 753 24.08 -24.63 -19.20
N ASN A 754 23.23 -24.20 -18.26
CA ASN A 754 23.41 -24.43 -16.83
C ASN A 754 22.25 -25.24 -16.26
N PHE A 755 22.54 -26.41 -15.70
CA PHE A 755 21.63 -27.34 -15.03
C PHE A 755 22.00 -27.56 -13.56
N VAL A 756 22.68 -26.59 -12.93
CA VAL A 756 23.08 -26.68 -11.52
C VAL A 756 21.87 -27.01 -10.65
N LEU A 757 21.98 -28.04 -9.82
CA LEU A 757 20.92 -28.52 -8.91
C LEU A 757 19.60 -28.93 -9.61
N ALA A 758 19.57 -29.05 -10.94
CA ALA A 758 18.36 -29.42 -11.66
C ALA A 758 17.94 -30.87 -11.38
N ASN A 759 16.64 -31.13 -11.37
CA ASN A 759 16.09 -32.49 -11.38
C ASN A 759 15.93 -32.99 -12.82
N LEU A 760 16.81 -33.89 -13.25
CA LEU A 760 16.86 -34.49 -14.59
C LEU A 760 16.50 -35.98 -14.56
N GLU A 761 15.74 -36.42 -13.56
CA GLU A 761 15.36 -37.82 -13.42
C GLU A 761 14.63 -38.31 -14.67
N ASN A 762 15.07 -39.44 -15.23
CA ASN A 762 14.52 -40.03 -16.46
C ASN A 762 14.59 -39.12 -17.71
N ALA A 763 15.38 -38.05 -17.70
CA ALA A 763 15.54 -37.19 -18.88
C ALA A 763 16.23 -37.95 -20.02
N ASN A 764 15.81 -37.70 -21.26
CA ASN A 764 16.38 -38.30 -22.46
C ASN A 764 17.40 -37.34 -23.11
N PHE A 765 18.68 -37.58 -22.92
CA PHE A 765 19.80 -36.87 -23.55
C PHE A 765 20.50 -37.70 -24.63
N LYS A 766 19.84 -38.72 -25.19
CA LYS A 766 20.45 -39.58 -26.19
C LYS A 766 20.96 -38.77 -27.38
N ASN A 767 22.21 -38.97 -27.77
CA ASN A 767 22.92 -38.23 -28.82
C ASN A 767 22.97 -36.70 -28.63
N ALA A 768 22.71 -36.18 -27.42
CA ALA A 768 22.74 -34.74 -27.17
C ALA A 768 24.18 -34.20 -27.18
N GLY A 769 24.35 -32.96 -27.66
CA GLY A 769 25.60 -32.21 -27.54
C GLY A 769 25.64 -31.48 -26.21
N LEU A 770 26.51 -31.86 -25.29
CA LEU A 770 26.55 -31.37 -23.90
C LEU A 770 27.94 -30.82 -23.51
N ARG A 771 28.74 -30.36 -24.48
CA ARG A 771 30.07 -29.83 -24.19
C ARG A 771 29.96 -28.58 -23.33
N PHE A 772 30.84 -28.45 -22.32
CA PHE A 772 30.86 -27.31 -21.39
C PHE A 772 29.60 -27.11 -20.54
N VAL A 773 28.57 -27.95 -20.66
CA VAL A 773 27.34 -27.84 -19.86
C VAL A 773 27.65 -28.05 -18.38
N ASP A 774 27.00 -27.27 -17.53
CA ASP A 774 27.15 -27.37 -16.08
C ASP A 774 26.02 -28.21 -15.47
N PHE A 775 26.36 -29.37 -14.92
CA PHE A 775 25.46 -30.28 -14.20
C PHE A 775 25.83 -30.37 -12.71
N TYR A 776 26.52 -29.38 -12.14
CA TYR A 776 26.94 -29.44 -10.75
C TYR A 776 25.75 -29.69 -9.81
N SER A 777 25.86 -30.75 -9.00
CA SER A 777 24.80 -31.24 -8.10
C SER A 777 23.45 -31.58 -8.78
N ALA A 778 23.41 -31.79 -10.09
CA ALA A 778 22.18 -32.19 -10.78
C ALA A 778 21.80 -33.65 -10.47
N ASN A 779 20.49 -33.95 -10.46
CA ASN A 779 19.97 -35.30 -10.34
C ASN A 779 19.74 -35.93 -11.73
N LEU A 780 20.67 -36.73 -12.21
CA LEU A 780 20.61 -37.45 -13.50
C LEU A 780 20.14 -38.91 -13.32
N THR A 781 19.44 -39.23 -12.24
CA THR A 781 19.00 -40.60 -11.96
C THR A 781 18.19 -41.16 -13.13
N ASN A 782 18.57 -42.34 -13.62
CA ASN A 782 17.96 -43.03 -14.77
C ASN A 782 17.93 -42.24 -16.09
N ALA A 783 18.69 -41.14 -16.23
CA ALA A 783 18.76 -40.40 -17.50
C ALA A 783 19.40 -41.27 -18.61
N ASP A 784 18.91 -41.11 -19.85
CA ASP A 784 19.55 -41.73 -21.01
C ASP A 784 20.54 -40.75 -21.64
N LEU A 785 21.83 -40.98 -21.44
CA LEU A 785 22.93 -40.19 -21.98
C LEU A 785 23.66 -40.95 -23.10
N SER A 786 23.04 -41.99 -23.68
CA SER A 786 23.68 -42.81 -24.69
C SER A 786 24.07 -42.00 -25.93
N GLY A 787 25.32 -42.11 -26.36
CA GLY A 787 25.88 -41.35 -27.49
C GLY A 787 26.04 -39.84 -27.25
N ALA A 788 25.83 -39.33 -26.03
CA ALA A 788 25.97 -37.90 -25.74
C ALA A 788 27.43 -37.44 -25.72
N ASP A 789 27.67 -36.20 -26.13
CA ASP A 789 28.99 -35.55 -26.10
C ASP A 789 29.12 -34.66 -24.86
N LEU A 790 29.69 -35.19 -23.78
CA LEU A 790 29.86 -34.51 -22.48
C LEU A 790 31.25 -33.88 -22.31
N ARG A 791 32.02 -33.69 -23.38
CA ARG A 791 33.40 -33.20 -23.25
C ARG A 791 33.46 -31.87 -22.51
N LYS A 792 34.27 -31.80 -21.46
CA LYS A 792 34.43 -30.60 -20.59
C LYS A 792 33.20 -30.19 -19.80
N ALA A 793 32.16 -31.03 -19.72
CA ALA A 793 31.02 -30.81 -18.84
C ALA A 793 31.44 -30.84 -17.36
N LEU A 794 30.69 -30.15 -16.50
CA LEU A 794 30.88 -30.16 -15.05
C LEU A 794 29.85 -31.13 -14.43
N LEU A 795 30.30 -32.27 -13.90
CA LEU A 795 29.47 -33.28 -13.23
C LEU A 795 29.75 -33.37 -11.72
N ALA A 796 30.56 -32.46 -11.17
CA ALA A 796 30.90 -32.47 -9.74
C ALA A 796 29.62 -32.49 -8.87
N SER A 797 29.60 -33.38 -7.87
CA SER A 797 28.49 -33.65 -6.98
C SER A 797 27.17 -34.11 -7.66
N ALA A 798 27.16 -34.42 -8.95
CA ALA A 798 25.96 -34.89 -9.65
C ALA A 798 25.63 -36.35 -9.30
N ASN A 799 24.34 -36.71 -9.40
CA ASN A 799 23.87 -38.08 -9.18
C ASN A 799 23.54 -38.79 -10.49
N LEU A 800 24.38 -39.73 -10.93
CA LEU A 800 24.19 -40.51 -12.16
C LEU A 800 23.66 -41.93 -11.89
N SER A 801 23.00 -42.17 -10.75
CA SER A 801 22.47 -43.49 -10.41
C SER A 801 21.57 -44.05 -11.51
N GLY A 802 21.92 -45.20 -12.06
CA GLY A 802 21.13 -45.87 -13.10
C GLY A 802 21.18 -45.23 -14.49
N ALA A 803 21.88 -44.10 -14.67
CA ALA A 803 22.00 -43.41 -15.95
C ALA A 803 22.73 -44.28 -16.99
N ASN A 804 22.27 -44.25 -18.25
CA ASN A 804 22.88 -45.00 -19.34
C ASN A 804 23.91 -44.15 -20.08
N LEU A 805 25.19 -44.51 -20.03
CA LEU A 805 26.29 -43.79 -20.68
C LEU A 805 26.85 -44.53 -21.91
N SER A 806 26.09 -45.47 -22.49
CA SER A 806 26.52 -46.26 -23.66
C SER A 806 27.01 -45.36 -24.79
N GLY A 807 28.31 -45.42 -25.11
CA GLY A 807 28.90 -44.65 -26.22
C GLY A 807 29.00 -43.15 -26.00
N ALA A 808 28.81 -42.65 -24.77
CA ALA A 808 29.00 -41.25 -24.44
C ALA A 808 30.51 -40.87 -24.44
N ASP A 809 30.84 -39.64 -24.84
CA ASP A 809 32.21 -39.09 -24.76
C ASP A 809 32.35 -38.19 -23.53
N LEU A 810 33.11 -38.66 -22.53
CA LEU A 810 33.35 -37.95 -21.27
C LEU A 810 34.77 -37.37 -21.17
N SER A 811 35.45 -37.14 -22.31
CA SER A 811 36.81 -36.59 -22.29
C SER A 811 36.85 -35.21 -21.60
N ASP A 812 37.80 -35.02 -20.68
CA ASP A 812 37.96 -33.80 -19.88
C ASP A 812 36.74 -33.42 -19.02
N VAL A 813 35.86 -34.36 -18.69
CA VAL A 813 34.76 -34.11 -17.75
C VAL A 813 35.30 -33.82 -16.35
N PHE A 814 34.65 -32.92 -15.61
CA PHE A 814 35.03 -32.60 -14.24
C PHE A 814 34.10 -33.33 -13.27
N VAL A 815 34.67 -34.22 -12.45
CA VAL A 815 33.97 -34.94 -11.37
C VAL A 815 34.74 -34.72 -10.06
N ASP A 816 34.04 -34.89 -8.93
CA ASP A 816 34.61 -34.81 -7.58
C ASP A 816 34.28 -36.08 -6.76
N GLU A 817 34.74 -36.14 -5.52
CA GLU A 817 34.50 -37.27 -4.61
C GLU A 817 33.02 -37.48 -4.25
N ASN A 818 32.17 -36.47 -4.44
CA ASN A 818 30.74 -36.51 -4.15
C ASN A 818 29.91 -36.94 -5.38
N THR A 819 30.53 -37.07 -6.54
CA THR A 819 29.84 -37.47 -7.78
C THR A 819 29.44 -38.94 -7.69
N ASN A 820 28.14 -39.23 -7.76
CA ASN A 820 27.64 -40.61 -7.68
C ASN A 820 27.68 -41.27 -9.08
N LEU A 821 28.69 -42.10 -9.28
CA LEU A 821 28.97 -42.82 -10.53
C LEU A 821 28.36 -44.24 -10.59
N ASN A 822 27.23 -44.49 -9.90
CA ASN A 822 26.44 -45.72 -10.04
C ASN A 822 25.65 -45.79 -11.37
N CYS A 823 26.29 -45.41 -12.47
CA CYS A 823 25.76 -45.44 -13.83
C CYS A 823 25.97 -46.80 -14.51
N LYS A 824 25.58 -46.90 -15.78
CA LYS A 824 25.67 -48.13 -16.61
C LYS A 824 26.38 -47.87 -17.94
N ASN A 825 27.02 -48.91 -18.46
CA ASN A 825 27.57 -49.04 -19.81
C ASN A 825 28.70 -48.07 -20.19
N HIS A 826 29.54 -47.66 -19.22
CA HIS A 826 30.73 -46.84 -19.50
C HIS A 826 31.86 -47.14 -18.49
N PRO A 827 33.15 -47.12 -18.89
CA PRO A 827 34.29 -47.41 -17.99
C PRO A 827 34.44 -46.51 -16.75
N ILE A 828 33.70 -45.40 -16.68
CA ILE A 828 33.69 -44.50 -15.52
C ILE A 828 32.73 -44.98 -14.42
N CYS A 829 31.82 -45.91 -14.74
CA CYS A 829 30.81 -46.38 -13.82
C CYS A 829 31.40 -47.37 -12.81
N LEU A 830 30.99 -47.25 -11.55
CA LEU A 830 31.58 -48.03 -10.45
C LEU A 830 31.16 -49.51 -10.42
N ASN A 831 30.16 -49.91 -11.22
CA ASN A 831 29.53 -51.24 -11.16
C ASN A 831 29.47 -51.99 -12.51
N ASP A 832 30.33 -51.67 -13.48
CA ASP A 832 30.46 -52.43 -14.76
C ASP A 832 31.86 -53.04 -14.95
#